data_AF-A0A9D7TW65-F1
#
_entry.id   AF-A0A9D7TW65-F1
#
_cell.length_a   1.000
_cell.length_b   1.000
_cell.length_c   1.000
_cell.angle_alpha   90.00
_cell.angle_beta   90.00
_cell.angle_gamma   90.00
#
_symmetry.space_group_name_H-M   'P 1'
#
loop_
_entity.id
_entity.type
_entity.pdbx_description
1 polymer ?
#
loop_
_entity_poly.entity_id
_entity_poly.type
_entity_poly.pdbx_seq_one_letter_code
_entity_poly.pdbx_strand_id
1 'polypeptide(L)'
;MAQPATYGVPLSIGEGRCGVVVGGYKWVHPNGRDAAAANDSLSFFNYTSLNLSRNTLRDAYIPRLRVGNTSFSYSGNTIRDRFTIWRASVSFNPRDGKIYYLFTDYDNAISPTLKTYIWRWNPDTTFSTGTYNNPPLASLVDTLMSFNFDIGGITFDNNGLAWQLEFTGSAPNFTSYLRRLDFVNRTIDLPNQIDIINGPGGRGKLYNVNSGDITLLPNGQMYYLFNNKLYTPDYGSYQNIAGNHINSTCLDTITGGGTIVGLAFGDGNLIGAYSPGCVYKKVDPIPNPSIGVSPITYTYALNKGVASNDLAQISSGVGAAKKLVSITPTGTAKQYDVVYDVLVKNYGTVPINNLQVTDNLANINGLANLSNVSTTLMTIPPPPGIALNTAFNGSSDINLLQSSGQRLANYPVDSASFVIRINCTISNVDEGVVYYNRAIATANGFKNVALRDSSTNGDVPDLNQNDKPDDIGESIPTPFLIALKPIPGACGTLTATLYSENFGVGAIGGTGLLATLPTTPNKPTSTYTGTVTQPLTNNQFAITTNAQNGNTTNWRSLTDRTTANGRFMVFNADNPPRILFRDTLPTSCPGRQYSFSFWATFPFNPLYQSTCDALGGFTYPKLKVQFRDVVTGLTAVGDSTPTISSNGWTQIGYRWTMPQGYSNLVLEILNDAPGGCGNDIAIDDIVYGSCDALPVVNTSSLTGCLGDSIRFVGSLSDSTVLPGPKDHQWQIAPALAGPWVDIPGATLPYLVINPIAPADTGKFYRLIVAAHGSIAIPICRSTSPGVKLNGQTPSAAPTSAGKNKNNICPGIVVKIYRTGGILGNGASWKWYTGSPGGTLVGTGDTLAVTPAVTTTYYIRAEGLCNTTAAQAVTVFISCDIDKDDDGIPDYIESNIAAAVANGYNTSYPGYKDINNDFINDDFQADGDSDNDGIANYLDPTFSGRIDLSGPLGVPDGIDDRFDFDLDGKINMLDLDSDNDGIADVAEAYGVDADGDGKIDNFSDTDGDGLSQNVDANNTGANNSSVGLGLINFDNDPNPNFLDLDSDNDGIPDVVEVGGPDANNNGKIDGFVDANGDGLHDGYFNATALLKTGADTTSDGRADSYPNKNFDTDLRPNVYDRDSDADGIADVKESGLPDADLNGIIDGAFGANGWAIIVSSMPSLVLRNTDTDINLDYLDIDSDNDGITDNIEDKPQAVTFYQH
;
A
#
# COMPACT_ATOMS: atom_id res chain seq x y z
N MET A 1 -13.83 34.79 -14.78
CA MET A 1 -14.49 34.25 -15.99
C MET A 1 -13.45 34.23 -17.09
N ALA A 2 -13.31 33.14 -17.85
CA ALA A 2 -12.37 33.08 -18.96
C ALA A 2 -12.73 34.19 -19.97
N GLN A 3 -11.77 35.06 -20.28
CA GLN A 3 -11.91 36.02 -21.37
C GLN A 3 -11.91 35.23 -22.68
N PRO A 4 -12.82 35.52 -23.63
CA PRO A 4 -12.85 34.78 -24.88
C PRO A 4 -11.74 35.26 -25.82
N ALA A 5 -11.29 34.42 -26.74
CA ALA A 5 -10.34 34.84 -27.77
C ALA A 5 -11.04 35.68 -28.85
N THR A 6 -12.33 35.44 -29.09
CA THR A 6 -13.19 36.21 -29.99
C THR A 6 -14.42 36.75 -29.29
N TYR A 7 -14.86 37.94 -29.67
CA TYR A 7 -16.08 38.54 -29.15
C TYR A 7 -16.84 39.32 -30.22
N GLY A 8 -18.13 39.02 -30.33
CA GLY A 8 -19.03 39.48 -31.34
C GLY A 8 -20.12 40.34 -30.75
N VAL A 9 -20.31 41.52 -31.34
CA VAL A 9 -21.43 42.40 -31.01
C VAL A 9 -22.36 42.45 -32.21
N PRO A 10 -23.46 41.66 -32.18
CA PRO A 10 -24.50 41.79 -33.17
C PRO A 10 -25.14 43.18 -33.19
N LEU A 11 -25.46 43.59 -34.41
CA LEU A 11 -26.13 44.82 -34.76
C LEU A 11 -27.40 44.46 -35.54
N SER A 12 -28.55 44.72 -34.94
CA SER A 12 -29.86 44.41 -35.53
C SER A 12 -30.58 45.69 -35.91
N ILE A 13 -31.18 45.70 -37.10
CA ILE A 13 -32.27 46.62 -37.41
C ILE A 13 -33.60 45.92 -37.16
N GLY A 14 -34.44 46.53 -36.33
CA GLY A 14 -35.54 45.81 -35.73
C GLY A 14 -36.46 46.62 -34.82
N GLU A 15 -37.53 45.98 -34.35
CA GLU A 15 -38.46 46.60 -33.41
C GLU A 15 -37.96 46.51 -31.97
N GLY A 16 -37.95 47.65 -31.29
CA GLY A 16 -37.39 47.78 -29.94
C GLY A 16 -38.25 47.23 -28.78
N ARG A 17 -39.11 46.20 -28.90
CA ARG A 17 -39.82 45.55 -27.76
C ARG A 17 -40.17 44.08 -28.08
N CYS A 18 -39.90 43.16 -27.15
CA CYS A 18 -40.33 41.75 -27.24
C CYS A 18 -41.33 41.40 -26.12
N GLY A 19 -42.46 40.77 -26.48
CA GLY A 19 -43.55 40.25 -25.60
C GLY A 19 -44.90 40.96 -25.84
N VAL A 20 -46.09 40.35 -25.90
CA VAL A 20 -46.64 38.98 -25.72
C VAL A 20 -47.74 38.82 -26.81
N VAL A 21 -47.87 37.65 -27.43
CA VAL A 21 -49.03 37.34 -28.32
C VAL A 21 -50.20 36.85 -27.47
N VAL A 22 -51.35 37.54 -27.52
CA VAL A 22 -52.63 37.00 -27.08
C VAL A 22 -53.62 37.15 -28.25
N GLY A 23 -54.14 36.04 -28.76
CA GLY A 23 -55.35 36.04 -29.60
C GLY A 23 -55.23 36.45 -31.07
N GLY A 24 -54.11 36.16 -31.73
CA GLY A 24 -54.10 35.98 -33.19
C GLY A 24 -54.19 37.21 -34.11
N TYR A 25 -54.41 38.44 -33.64
CA TYR A 25 -54.21 39.66 -34.44
C TYR A 25 -53.83 40.86 -33.55
N LYS A 26 -52.74 41.56 -33.92
CA LYS A 26 -52.19 42.83 -33.36
C LYS A 26 -51.51 42.78 -31.98
N TRP A 27 -50.28 43.32 -31.94
CA TRP A 27 -49.45 43.51 -30.75
C TRP A 27 -50.00 44.63 -29.85
N VAL A 28 -50.43 44.30 -28.64
CA VAL A 28 -50.96 45.27 -27.66
C VAL A 28 -50.20 45.15 -26.33
N HIS A 29 -49.81 46.29 -25.78
CA HIS A 29 -49.25 46.43 -24.42
C HIS A 29 -50.26 45.90 -23.38
N PRO A 30 -49.87 45.30 -22.23
CA PRO A 30 -50.82 44.84 -21.21
C PRO A 30 -51.74 45.94 -20.64
N ASN A 31 -51.47 47.22 -20.95
CA ASN A 31 -52.11 48.38 -20.34
C ASN A 31 -52.94 49.23 -21.32
N GLY A 32 -53.29 48.72 -22.51
CA GLY A 32 -54.27 49.35 -23.40
C GLY A 32 -53.94 50.76 -23.93
N ARG A 33 -52.67 51.21 -23.88
CA ARG A 33 -52.24 52.47 -24.52
C ARG A 33 -51.50 52.19 -25.83
N ASP A 34 -52.09 52.69 -26.90
CA ASP A 34 -51.61 52.89 -28.28
C ASP A 34 -50.43 52.05 -28.80
N ALA A 35 -50.74 51.30 -29.86
CA ALA A 35 -49.83 50.66 -30.80
C ALA A 35 -48.99 51.64 -31.66
N ALA A 36 -48.65 52.81 -31.12
CA ALA A 36 -47.93 53.90 -31.81
C ALA A 36 -46.48 54.11 -31.30
N ALA A 37 -45.92 53.18 -30.52
CA ALA A 37 -44.57 53.31 -29.93
C ALA A 37 -43.67 52.07 -30.06
N ALA A 38 -43.96 51.16 -31.00
CA ALA A 38 -42.98 50.21 -31.53
C ALA A 38 -42.17 50.93 -32.61
N ASN A 39 -41.20 51.76 -32.20
CA ASN A 39 -40.35 52.46 -33.17
C ASN A 39 -39.27 51.50 -33.69
N ASP A 40 -39.25 51.31 -35.00
CA ASP A 40 -38.15 50.81 -35.81
C ASP A 40 -36.83 51.44 -35.34
N SER A 41 -35.82 50.61 -35.09
CA SER A 41 -34.59 51.05 -34.44
C SER A 41 -33.39 50.21 -34.85
N LEU A 42 -32.21 50.80 -34.74
CA LEU A 42 -30.95 50.05 -34.77
C LEU A 42 -30.50 49.75 -33.33
N SER A 43 -30.17 48.50 -33.04
CA SER A 43 -29.85 48.03 -31.69
C SER A 43 -28.61 47.15 -31.67
N PHE A 44 -27.67 47.47 -30.77
CA PHE A 44 -26.63 46.54 -30.35
C PHE A 44 -27.18 45.65 -29.24
N PHE A 45 -26.90 44.35 -29.30
CA PHE A 45 -27.37 43.40 -28.29
C PHE A 45 -26.35 42.28 -28.10
N ASN A 46 -26.38 41.65 -26.93
CA ASN A 46 -25.54 40.50 -26.64
C ASN A 46 -26.38 39.21 -26.71
N TYR A 47 -26.34 38.54 -27.85
CA TYR A 47 -27.08 37.30 -28.11
C TYR A 47 -26.68 36.12 -27.21
N THR A 48 -25.54 36.19 -26.51
CA THR A 48 -25.04 35.12 -25.62
C THR A 48 -25.41 35.33 -24.14
N SER A 49 -26.05 36.45 -23.76
CA SER A 49 -26.41 36.78 -22.37
C SER A 49 -27.92 36.90 -22.13
N LEU A 50 -28.38 36.40 -20.97
CA LEU A 50 -29.78 36.56 -20.50
C LEU A 50 -30.12 37.99 -20.03
N ASN A 51 -29.11 38.84 -19.80
CA ASN A 51 -29.24 40.22 -19.36
C ASN A 51 -28.74 41.16 -20.47
N LEU A 52 -29.67 41.54 -21.35
CA LEU A 52 -29.41 42.43 -22.45
C LEU A 52 -29.32 43.89 -21.96
N SER A 53 -28.10 44.43 -21.85
CA SER A 53 -27.94 45.89 -21.78
C SER A 53 -28.27 46.47 -23.14
N ARG A 54 -29.48 47.00 -23.29
CA ARG A 54 -29.90 47.72 -24.50
C ARG A 54 -29.20 49.08 -24.56
N ASN A 55 -28.27 49.23 -25.47
CA ASN A 55 -27.95 50.54 -26.05
C ASN A 55 -28.82 50.70 -27.29
N THR A 56 -30.09 51.03 -27.10
CA THR A 56 -31.04 51.23 -28.21
C THR A 56 -30.78 52.61 -28.83
N LEU A 57 -30.53 52.67 -30.14
CA LEU A 57 -30.45 53.94 -30.87
C LEU A 57 -31.86 54.44 -31.20
N ARG A 58 -32.72 54.50 -30.17
CA ARG A 58 -34.15 54.65 -30.41
C ARG A 58 -34.53 56.04 -30.91
N ASP A 59 -33.74 57.07 -30.59
CA ASP A 59 -34.13 58.47 -30.79
C ASP A 59 -32.95 59.45 -31.01
N ALA A 60 -31.71 58.96 -31.09
CA ALA A 60 -30.53 59.84 -31.03
C ALA A 60 -30.00 60.32 -32.38
N TYR A 61 -30.17 59.52 -33.43
CA TYR A 61 -29.94 59.94 -34.81
C TYR A 61 -31.00 59.37 -35.71
N ILE A 62 -31.44 60.22 -36.62
CA ILE A 62 -32.46 59.91 -37.59
C ILE A 62 -31.82 60.07 -38.97
N PRO A 63 -31.89 59.06 -39.86
CA PRO A 63 -31.45 59.23 -41.23
C PRO A 63 -32.32 60.27 -41.93
N ARG A 64 -31.68 61.22 -42.60
CA ARG A 64 -32.34 62.28 -43.38
C ARG A 64 -31.86 62.28 -44.82
N LEU A 65 -32.80 62.56 -45.74
CA LEU A 65 -32.51 62.73 -47.15
C LEU A 65 -31.93 64.13 -47.43
N ARG A 66 -30.84 64.20 -48.20
CA ARG A 66 -30.30 65.49 -48.70
C ARG A 66 -31.22 66.22 -49.66
N VAL A 67 -32.25 65.56 -50.18
CA VAL A 67 -33.10 66.04 -51.28
C VAL A 67 -34.49 66.39 -50.75
N GLY A 68 -34.63 67.58 -50.16
CA GLY A 68 -35.94 68.19 -49.86
C GLY A 68 -36.71 67.64 -48.65
N ASN A 69 -37.57 68.48 -48.08
CA ASN A 69 -38.37 68.18 -46.89
C ASN A 69 -39.71 67.56 -47.31
N THR A 70 -39.86 66.23 -47.27
CA THR A 70 -41.16 65.59 -47.54
C THR A 70 -41.41 64.43 -46.59
N SER A 71 -42.27 64.71 -45.61
CA SER A 71 -43.02 63.70 -44.85
C SER A 71 -43.71 62.75 -45.84
N PHE A 72 -43.41 61.45 -45.78
CA PHE A 72 -44.09 60.42 -46.59
C PHE A 72 -45.12 59.69 -45.74
N SER A 73 -46.27 59.26 -46.28
CA SER A 73 -47.28 58.48 -45.54
C SER A 73 -47.47 57.10 -46.16
N TYR A 74 -47.29 56.05 -45.36
CA TYR A 74 -47.64 54.68 -45.70
C TYR A 74 -48.83 54.24 -44.84
N SER A 75 -49.88 53.66 -45.45
CA SER A 75 -51.09 53.16 -44.76
C SER A 75 -51.78 54.14 -43.79
N GLY A 76 -51.68 55.45 -44.04
CA GLY A 76 -52.26 56.49 -43.18
C GLY A 76 -51.35 56.99 -42.05
N ASN A 77 -50.13 56.46 -41.90
CA ASN A 77 -49.11 56.93 -40.96
C ASN A 77 -48.02 57.72 -41.67
N THR A 78 -47.78 58.96 -41.23
CA THR A 78 -46.66 59.79 -41.71
C THR A 78 -45.33 59.23 -41.21
N ILE A 79 -44.55 58.58 -42.09
CA ILE A 79 -43.15 58.22 -41.92
C ILE A 79 -42.36 59.53 -41.87
N ARG A 80 -42.25 60.07 -40.65
CA ARG A 80 -41.27 61.10 -40.32
C ARG A 80 -39.89 60.49 -40.40
N ASP A 81 -38.89 61.34 -40.63
CA ASP A 81 -37.47 61.08 -40.44
C ASP A 81 -37.25 60.06 -39.29
N ARG A 82 -37.12 58.76 -39.61
CA ARG A 82 -36.96 57.64 -38.65
C ARG A 82 -36.30 56.47 -39.36
N PHE A 83 -35.69 55.56 -38.60
CA PHE A 83 -35.31 54.25 -39.15
C PHE A 83 -36.57 53.52 -39.62
N THR A 84 -36.46 52.79 -40.74
CA THR A 84 -37.46 51.81 -41.18
C THR A 84 -36.82 50.43 -41.23
N ILE A 85 -37.50 49.43 -40.71
CA ILE A 85 -37.10 48.02 -40.81
C ILE A 85 -37.59 47.38 -42.12
N TRP A 86 -38.55 48.00 -42.79
CA TRP A 86 -39.09 47.53 -44.07
C TRP A 86 -38.24 48.08 -45.21
N ARG A 87 -37.83 47.19 -46.14
CA ARG A 87 -37.07 47.53 -47.36
C ARG A 87 -35.69 48.11 -47.06
N ALA A 88 -35.10 47.67 -45.94
CA ALA A 88 -33.86 48.22 -45.44
C ALA A 88 -32.93 47.13 -44.95
N SER A 89 -31.63 47.42 -45.02
CA SER A 89 -30.56 46.50 -44.62
C SER A 89 -29.48 47.25 -43.83
N VAL A 90 -28.75 46.52 -42.98
CA VAL A 90 -27.63 47.01 -42.21
C VAL A 90 -26.39 46.14 -42.42
N SER A 91 -25.22 46.76 -42.54
CA SER A 91 -23.95 46.04 -42.66
C SER A 91 -22.80 46.83 -42.01
N PHE A 92 -21.70 46.15 -41.66
CA PHE A 92 -20.51 46.76 -41.08
C PHE A 92 -19.33 46.63 -42.04
N ASN A 93 -18.66 47.74 -42.34
CA ASN A 93 -17.51 47.73 -43.25
C ASN A 93 -16.19 47.70 -42.44
N PRO A 94 -15.41 46.61 -42.52
CA PRO A 94 -14.16 46.45 -41.77
C PRO A 94 -13.04 47.40 -42.25
N ARG A 95 -13.13 47.96 -43.46
CA ARG A 95 -12.09 48.85 -44.03
C ARG A 95 -12.15 50.27 -43.48
N ASP A 96 -13.35 50.83 -43.32
CA ASP A 96 -13.53 52.18 -42.78
C ASP A 96 -14.07 52.20 -41.34
N GLY A 97 -14.43 51.03 -40.80
CA GLY A 97 -14.92 50.86 -39.44
C GLY A 97 -16.31 51.48 -39.21
N LYS A 98 -17.14 51.60 -40.26
CA LYS A 98 -18.45 52.25 -40.19
C LYS A 98 -19.61 51.28 -40.41
N ILE A 99 -20.74 51.63 -39.81
CA ILE A 99 -22.03 50.99 -40.06
C ILE A 99 -22.64 51.62 -41.31
N TYR A 100 -23.20 50.79 -42.18
CA TYR A 100 -23.95 51.19 -43.38
C TYR A 100 -25.41 50.82 -43.19
N TYR A 101 -26.29 51.77 -43.46
CA TYR A 101 -27.74 51.59 -43.48
C TYR A 101 -28.25 51.88 -44.89
N LEU A 102 -28.99 50.94 -45.46
CA LEU A 102 -29.51 51.00 -46.82
C LEU A 102 -31.03 50.95 -46.77
N PHE A 103 -31.70 51.76 -47.61
CA PHE A 103 -33.15 51.76 -47.74
C PHE A 103 -33.55 51.86 -49.21
N THR A 104 -34.36 50.92 -49.70
CA THR A 104 -34.88 50.89 -51.07
C THR A 104 -36.32 51.41 -51.14
N ASP A 105 -36.54 52.42 -51.98
CA ASP A 105 -37.85 52.98 -52.30
C ASP A 105 -38.55 52.20 -53.42
N TYR A 106 -39.15 51.04 -53.10
CA TYR A 106 -39.83 50.20 -54.09
C TYR A 106 -41.16 50.76 -54.61
N ASP A 107 -41.83 51.63 -53.84
CA ASP A 107 -43.14 52.19 -54.25
C ASP A 107 -43.00 53.49 -55.05
N ASN A 108 -41.77 53.94 -55.33
CA ASN A 108 -41.49 55.25 -55.92
C ASN A 108 -42.12 56.40 -55.12
N ALA A 109 -42.12 56.24 -53.80
CA ALA A 109 -42.72 57.13 -52.82
C ALA A 109 -41.94 58.44 -52.65
N ILE A 110 -40.62 58.37 -52.82
CA ILE A 110 -39.65 59.44 -52.60
C ILE A 110 -39.04 59.86 -53.94
N SER A 111 -38.77 58.90 -54.83
CA SER A 111 -38.25 59.13 -56.18
C SER A 111 -39.23 58.56 -57.21
N PRO A 112 -39.44 59.19 -58.37
CA PRO A 112 -40.34 58.67 -59.42
C PRO A 112 -39.84 57.35 -60.04
N THR A 113 -38.60 56.95 -59.74
CA THR A 113 -37.96 55.71 -60.14
C THR A 113 -37.36 55.01 -58.92
N LEU A 114 -37.28 53.68 -58.98
CA LEU A 114 -36.67 52.84 -57.95
C LEU A 114 -35.33 53.40 -57.52
N LYS A 115 -35.16 53.62 -56.20
CA LYS A 115 -33.94 54.21 -55.67
C LYS A 115 -33.59 53.64 -54.30
N THR A 116 -32.32 53.26 -54.13
CA THR A 116 -31.75 52.90 -52.84
C THR A 116 -30.94 54.07 -52.27
N TYR A 117 -31.19 54.45 -51.02
CA TYR A 117 -30.49 55.48 -50.27
C TYR A 117 -29.59 54.88 -49.20
N ILE A 118 -28.40 55.46 -48.99
CA ILE A 118 -27.38 54.91 -48.10
C ILE A 118 -26.89 55.96 -47.10
N TRP A 119 -26.75 55.56 -45.84
CA TRP A 119 -26.14 56.33 -44.75
C TRP A 119 -24.99 55.54 -44.12
N ARG A 120 -23.99 56.23 -43.56
CA ARG A 120 -22.94 55.58 -42.76
C ARG A 120 -22.43 56.43 -41.59
N TRP A 121 -22.05 55.80 -40.48
CA TRP A 121 -21.52 56.47 -39.28
C TRP A 121 -20.66 55.53 -38.41
N ASN A 122 -19.99 56.09 -37.39
CA ASN A 122 -19.12 55.32 -36.49
C ASN A 122 -19.93 54.51 -35.46
N PRO A 123 -19.55 53.25 -35.16
CA PRO A 123 -20.23 52.40 -34.18
C PRO A 123 -20.32 52.96 -32.75
N ASP A 124 -19.28 53.68 -32.29
CA ASP A 124 -19.16 54.22 -30.92
C ASP A 124 -19.67 55.65 -30.77
N THR A 125 -20.41 56.16 -31.76
CA THR A 125 -21.09 57.44 -31.62
C THR A 125 -21.91 57.40 -30.33
N THR A 126 -21.70 58.33 -29.39
CA THR A 126 -22.46 58.38 -28.13
C THR A 126 -23.74 59.17 -28.34
N PHE A 127 -24.83 58.67 -27.77
CA PHE A 127 -26.19 59.02 -28.17
C PHE A 127 -26.95 59.54 -26.94
N SER A 128 -26.96 60.85 -26.68
CA SER A 128 -27.60 61.43 -25.50
C SER A 128 -29.14 61.40 -25.62
N THR A 129 -29.83 60.98 -24.56
CA THR A 129 -31.30 60.90 -24.49
C THR A 129 -31.93 62.29 -24.31
N GLY A 130 -32.25 62.97 -25.41
CA GLY A 130 -33.02 64.22 -25.42
C GLY A 130 -34.52 63.99 -25.65
N THR A 131 -35.37 64.79 -25.02
CA THR A 131 -36.84 64.72 -25.11
C THR A 131 -37.37 64.90 -26.55
N TYR A 132 -38.39 64.10 -26.88
CA TYR A 132 -38.99 63.82 -28.19
C TYR A 132 -39.42 65.00 -29.10
N ASN A 133 -39.34 66.25 -28.66
CA ASN A 133 -40.10 67.34 -29.28
C ASN A 133 -39.29 68.37 -30.10
N ASN A 134 -37.96 68.28 -30.16
CA ASN A 134 -37.16 68.98 -31.18
C ASN A 134 -35.70 68.47 -31.15
N PRO A 135 -35.25 67.58 -32.05
CA PRO A 135 -33.85 67.17 -32.08
C PRO A 135 -32.95 68.35 -32.49
N PRO A 136 -31.82 68.64 -31.82
CA PRO A 136 -30.87 69.63 -32.28
C PRO A 136 -30.31 69.22 -33.66
N LEU A 137 -30.16 70.15 -34.60
CA LEU A 137 -29.67 69.91 -35.99
C LEU A 137 -28.38 69.07 -36.10
N ALA A 138 -27.59 68.95 -35.03
CA ALA A 138 -26.42 68.08 -34.95
C ALA A 138 -26.73 66.57 -34.80
N SER A 139 -28.00 66.18 -34.63
CA SER A 139 -28.46 64.81 -34.37
C SER A 139 -29.02 64.10 -35.63
N LEU A 140 -28.63 64.51 -36.84
CA LEU A 140 -29.14 63.96 -38.11
C LEU A 140 -27.99 63.39 -38.95
N VAL A 141 -28.19 62.21 -39.55
CA VAL A 141 -27.24 61.64 -40.52
C VAL A 141 -27.77 61.87 -41.93
N ASP A 142 -27.07 62.67 -42.72
CA ASP A 142 -27.42 62.95 -44.12
C ASP A 142 -27.12 61.76 -45.04
N THR A 143 -27.93 61.57 -46.09
CA THR A 143 -27.68 60.55 -47.11
C THR A 143 -26.30 60.73 -47.72
N LEU A 144 -25.51 59.66 -47.68
CA LEU A 144 -24.17 59.58 -48.27
C LEU A 144 -24.25 59.57 -49.79
N MET A 145 -25.08 58.66 -50.33
CA MET A 145 -25.29 58.47 -51.77
C MET A 145 -26.57 57.65 -52.04
N SER A 146 -26.92 57.50 -53.32
CA SER A 146 -28.07 56.72 -53.75
C SER A 146 -27.83 56.02 -55.09
N PHE A 147 -28.48 54.87 -55.31
CA PHE A 147 -28.43 54.08 -56.54
C PHE A 147 -29.84 53.93 -57.15
N ASN A 148 -29.96 53.88 -58.48
CA ASN A 148 -31.26 53.80 -59.19
C ASN A 148 -31.73 52.36 -59.42
N PHE A 149 -31.44 51.47 -58.49
CA PHE A 149 -31.80 50.06 -58.53
C PHE A 149 -31.90 49.53 -57.10
N ASP A 150 -32.44 48.33 -56.95
CA ASP A 150 -32.62 47.69 -55.65
C ASP A 150 -31.30 47.14 -55.09
N ILE A 151 -31.00 47.51 -53.84
CA ILE A 151 -29.98 46.88 -53.01
C ILE A 151 -30.69 46.27 -51.80
N GLY A 152 -31.17 45.03 -51.97
CA GLY A 152 -31.98 44.33 -50.96
C GLY A 152 -31.21 43.91 -49.70
N GLY A 153 -29.88 43.83 -49.77
CA GLY A 153 -28.99 43.50 -48.65
C GLY A 153 -27.53 43.37 -49.10
N ILE A 154 -26.58 43.63 -48.20
CA ILE A 154 -25.14 43.53 -48.51
C ILE A 154 -24.31 42.96 -47.36
N THR A 155 -23.24 42.27 -47.72
CA THR A 155 -22.12 41.98 -46.81
C THR A 155 -20.85 42.61 -47.35
N PHE A 156 -20.00 43.13 -46.48
CA PHE A 156 -18.68 43.62 -46.89
C PHE A 156 -17.68 42.48 -46.90
N ASP A 157 -16.87 42.42 -47.95
CA ASP A 157 -15.60 41.77 -47.83
C ASP A 157 -14.63 42.66 -47.04
N ASN A 158 -13.58 41.99 -46.67
CA ASN A 158 -12.43 42.49 -46.00
C ASN A 158 -11.69 43.69 -46.67
N ASN A 159 -11.80 43.83 -48.00
CA ASN A 159 -11.26 44.99 -48.74
C ASN A 159 -12.26 46.16 -48.73
N GLY A 160 -13.37 46.04 -48.02
CA GLY A 160 -14.45 47.00 -47.93
C GLY A 160 -15.30 47.09 -49.21
N LEU A 161 -15.24 46.09 -50.09
CA LEU A 161 -16.15 45.95 -51.22
C LEU A 161 -17.41 45.24 -50.75
N ALA A 162 -18.57 45.75 -51.15
CA ALA A 162 -19.85 45.15 -50.79
C ALA A 162 -20.28 44.10 -51.80
N TRP A 163 -20.92 43.05 -51.31
CA TRP A 163 -21.47 41.96 -52.10
C TRP A 163 -22.96 41.87 -51.86
N GLN A 164 -23.73 41.90 -52.94
CA GLN A 164 -25.18 41.87 -52.94
C GLN A 164 -25.68 40.63 -53.68
N LEU A 165 -26.74 40.02 -53.17
CA LEU A 165 -27.58 39.09 -53.92
C LEU A 165 -28.74 39.81 -54.60
N GLU A 166 -28.94 39.50 -55.87
CA GLU A 166 -30.04 40.01 -56.67
C GLU A 166 -30.87 38.82 -57.18
N PHE A 167 -32.20 38.92 -57.07
CA PHE A 167 -33.11 37.91 -57.57
C PHE A 167 -34.07 38.55 -58.57
N THR A 168 -34.21 37.96 -59.76
CA THR A 168 -35.15 38.40 -60.79
C THR A 168 -36.13 37.28 -61.15
N GLY A 169 -37.29 37.66 -61.70
CA GLY A 169 -38.38 36.73 -62.00
C GLY A 169 -39.49 36.71 -60.95
N SER A 170 -40.35 35.69 -61.00
CA SER A 170 -41.48 35.53 -60.08
C SER A 170 -41.61 34.07 -59.67
N ALA A 171 -42.20 33.82 -58.48
CA ALA A 171 -42.49 32.47 -58.02
C ALA A 171 -43.28 31.70 -59.10
N PRO A 172 -42.91 30.44 -59.42
CA PRO A 172 -41.95 29.58 -58.73
C PRO A 172 -40.51 29.58 -59.32
N ASN A 173 -40.14 30.50 -60.21
CA ASN A 173 -38.86 30.46 -60.94
C ASN A 173 -38.08 31.79 -60.76
N PHE A 174 -37.25 31.88 -59.73
CA PHE A 174 -36.32 32.98 -59.57
C PHE A 174 -34.95 32.67 -60.19
N THR A 175 -34.35 33.66 -60.83
CA THR A 175 -32.94 33.66 -61.24
C THR A 175 -32.13 34.48 -60.24
N SER A 176 -31.07 33.91 -59.70
CA SER A 176 -30.19 34.54 -58.71
C SER A 176 -28.91 35.05 -59.34
N TYR A 177 -28.46 36.22 -58.89
CA TYR A 177 -27.20 36.84 -59.31
C TYR A 177 -26.41 37.30 -58.08
N LEU A 178 -25.09 37.28 -58.20
CA LEU A 178 -24.17 37.94 -57.28
C LEU A 178 -23.62 39.20 -57.94
N ARG A 179 -23.53 40.30 -57.18
CA ARG A 179 -22.96 41.57 -57.63
C ARG A 179 -22.03 42.16 -56.61
N ARG A 180 -20.94 42.74 -57.09
CA ARG A 180 -20.00 43.51 -56.28
C ARG A 180 -20.26 45.00 -56.44
N LEU A 181 -20.25 45.71 -55.33
CA LEU A 181 -20.47 47.15 -55.21
C LEU A 181 -19.24 47.80 -54.57
N ASP A 182 -18.79 48.90 -55.14
CA ASP A 182 -17.72 49.73 -54.59
C ASP A 182 -18.30 51.09 -54.20
N PHE A 183 -18.50 51.31 -52.90
CA PHE A 183 -19.03 52.59 -52.40
C PHE A 183 -18.01 53.72 -52.42
N VAL A 184 -16.71 53.44 -52.55
CA VAL A 184 -15.67 54.46 -52.69
C VAL A 184 -15.71 55.03 -54.10
N ASN A 185 -15.70 54.15 -55.10
CA ASN A 185 -15.72 54.53 -56.52
C ASN A 185 -17.13 54.74 -57.09
N ARG A 186 -18.16 54.38 -56.31
CA ARG A 186 -19.59 54.47 -56.67
C ARG A 186 -19.94 53.65 -57.92
N THR A 187 -19.32 52.48 -58.05
CA THR A 187 -19.54 51.57 -59.17
C THR A 187 -20.25 50.30 -58.71
N ILE A 188 -21.00 49.69 -59.62
CA ILE A 188 -21.56 48.35 -59.47
C ILE A 188 -21.11 47.51 -60.66
N ASP A 189 -20.65 46.30 -60.38
CA ASP A 189 -20.19 45.36 -61.39
C ASP A 189 -21.39 44.69 -62.11
N LEU A 190 -21.10 44.04 -63.24
CA LEU A 190 -22.09 43.27 -64.00
C LEU A 190 -22.59 42.06 -63.20
N PRO A 191 -23.88 41.67 -63.36
CA PRO A 191 -24.45 40.54 -62.63
C PRO A 191 -23.85 39.22 -63.09
N ASN A 192 -23.37 38.42 -62.12
CA ASN A 192 -22.91 37.06 -62.35
C ASN A 192 -24.02 36.11 -61.92
N GLN A 193 -24.53 35.27 -62.83
CA GLN A 193 -25.63 34.37 -62.53
C GLN A 193 -25.17 33.23 -61.63
N ILE A 194 -25.92 32.94 -60.57
CA ILE A 194 -25.66 31.82 -59.67
C ILE A 194 -26.39 30.57 -60.17
N ASP A 195 -25.63 29.53 -60.48
CA ASP A 195 -26.14 28.21 -60.87
C ASP A 195 -26.13 27.25 -59.67
N ILE A 196 -27.31 26.72 -59.29
CA ILE A 196 -27.45 25.82 -58.14
C ILE A 196 -27.18 24.38 -58.56
N ILE A 197 -26.16 23.77 -57.96
CA ILE A 197 -25.80 22.37 -58.17
C ILE A 197 -26.45 21.51 -57.08
N ASN A 198 -27.44 20.70 -57.44
CA ASN A 198 -28.06 19.70 -56.55
C ASN A 198 -27.44 18.32 -56.80
N GLY A 199 -26.29 18.01 -56.20
CA GLY A 199 -25.65 16.68 -56.33
C GLY A 199 -25.41 16.24 -57.79
N PRO A 200 -25.00 14.97 -58.03
CA PRO A 200 -24.66 14.52 -59.37
C PRO A 200 -25.93 14.34 -60.21
N GLY A 201 -26.27 15.34 -61.04
CA GLY A 201 -27.17 15.18 -62.18
C GLY A 201 -28.24 16.24 -62.45
N GLY A 202 -28.40 17.32 -61.66
CA GLY A 202 -29.48 18.29 -61.94
C GLY A 202 -29.23 19.73 -61.46
N ARG A 203 -29.45 20.71 -62.35
CA ARG A 203 -29.54 22.14 -62.02
C ARG A 203 -30.86 22.40 -61.28
N GLY A 204 -30.79 22.88 -60.03
CA GLY A 204 -31.97 23.19 -59.21
C GLY A 204 -32.56 24.58 -59.50
N LYS A 205 -33.86 24.79 -59.20
CA LYS A 205 -34.52 26.11 -59.24
C LYS A 205 -34.83 26.63 -57.83
N LEU A 206 -34.99 27.94 -57.67
CA LEU A 206 -35.43 28.60 -56.43
C LEU A 206 -36.94 28.90 -56.48
N TYR A 207 -37.68 28.45 -55.46
CA TYR A 207 -39.15 28.32 -55.52
C TYR A 207 -39.95 29.29 -54.62
N ASN A 208 -39.35 29.96 -53.63
CA ASN A 208 -40.07 30.80 -52.65
C ASN A 208 -39.19 31.95 -52.10
N VAL A 209 -39.80 33.11 -51.79
CA VAL A 209 -39.15 34.35 -51.30
C VAL A 209 -39.28 34.56 -49.79
N ASN A 210 -39.80 33.57 -49.07
CA ASN A 210 -40.14 33.77 -47.66
C ASN A 210 -38.92 33.94 -46.75
N SER A 211 -37.66 33.82 -47.18
CA SER A 211 -36.46 33.98 -46.34
C SER A 211 -35.24 34.36 -47.20
N GLY A 212 -34.33 35.19 -46.68
CA GLY A 212 -32.99 35.25 -47.25
C GLY A 212 -32.12 36.39 -46.72
N ASP A 213 -30.81 36.14 -46.74
CA ASP A 213 -29.75 37.10 -46.42
C ASP A 213 -28.36 36.54 -46.83
N ILE A 214 -27.31 37.35 -46.77
CA ILE A 214 -25.93 37.03 -47.17
C ILE A 214 -24.92 37.48 -46.10
N THR A 215 -23.90 36.66 -45.84
CA THR A 215 -22.77 37.03 -44.99
C THR A 215 -21.45 36.49 -45.54
N LEU A 216 -20.36 37.17 -45.20
CA LEU A 216 -19.00 36.71 -45.42
C LEU A 216 -18.34 36.39 -44.08
N LEU A 217 -17.58 35.30 -44.03
CA LEU A 217 -16.65 35.03 -42.94
C LEU A 217 -15.41 35.91 -43.09
N PRO A 218 -14.70 36.20 -41.99
CA PRO A 218 -13.41 36.86 -42.05
C PRO A 218 -12.47 36.15 -43.02
N ASN A 219 -12.37 34.82 -43.03
CA ASN A 219 -11.56 34.05 -44.00
C ASN A 219 -11.96 34.19 -45.49
N GLY A 220 -13.03 34.92 -45.81
CA GLY A 220 -13.53 35.16 -47.17
C GLY A 220 -14.56 34.15 -47.65
N GLN A 221 -14.95 33.15 -46.84
CA GLN A 221 -16.00 32.21 -47.20
C GLN A 221 -17.37 32.91 -47.20
N MET A 222 -18.09 32.84 -48.32
CA MET A 222 -19.41 33.46 -48.46
C MET A 222 -20.50 32.43 -48.18
N TYR A 223 -21.49 32.82 -47.38
CA TYR A 223 -22.73 32.06 -47.19
C TYR A 223 -23.92 32.93 -47.52
N TYR A 224 -24.94 32.32 -48.10
CA TYR A 224 -26.24 32.96 -48.21
C TYR A 224 -27.35 31.98 -47.99
N LEU A 225 -28.48 32.52 -47.57
CA LEU A 225 -29.67 31.76 -47.27
C LEU A 225 -30.79 32.17 -48.21
N PHE A 226 -31.50 31.18 -48.75
CA PHE A 226 -32.70 31.44 -49.51
C PHE A 226 -33.63 30.23 -49.43
N ASN A 227 -34.95 30.45 -49.35
CA ASN A 227 -35.93 29.36 -49.22
C ASN A 227 -35.61 28.34 -48.11
N ASN A 228 -35.20 28.83 -46.92
CA ASN A 228 -34.71 28.03 -45.80
C ASN A 228 -33.60 27.02 -46.16
N LYS A 229 -32.80 27.31 -47.18
CA LYS A 229 -31.61 26.51 -47.55
C LYS A 229 -30.37 27.36 -47.44
N LEU A 230 -29.32 26.79 -46.87
CA LEU A 230 -28.01 27.42 -46.77
C LEU A 230 -27.17 27.04 -48.00
N TYR A 231 -26.60 28.05 -48.64
CA TYR A 231 -25.80 27.92 -49.84
C TYR A 231 -24.42 28.53 -49.65
N THR A 232 -23.46 28.00 -50.41
CA THR A 232 -22.13 28.61 -50.59
C THR A 232 -21.85 28.78 -52.09
N PRO A 233 -21.64 30.01 -52.58
CA PRO A 233 -21.21 30.26 -53.95
C PRO A 233 -19.68 30.12 -54.07
N ASP A 234 -19.21 29.67 -55.23
CA ASP A 234 -17.82 29.83 -55.66
C ASP A 234 -17.59 31.30 -56.06
N TYR A 235 -17.60 32.20 -55.08
CA TYR A 235 -17.44 33.63 -55.35
C TYR A 235 -16.04 33.98 -55.91
N GLY A 236 -15.05 33.08 -55.78
CA GLY A 236 -13.71 33.25 -56.33
C GLY A 236 -13.67 33.23 -57.86
N SER A 237 -14.65 32.60 -58.53
CA SER A 237 -14.82 32.65 -59.99
C SER A 237 -15.60 33.88 -60.47
N TYR A 238 -15.92 34.83 -59.58
CA TYR A 238 -16.57 36.08 -59.93
C TYR A 238 -15.72 36.90 -60.91
N GLN A 239 -16.35 37.39 -61.97
CA GLN A 239 -15.70 38.25 -62.97
C GLN A 239 -16.64 39.38 -63.38
N ASN A 240 -16.09 40.58 -63.57
CA ASN A 240 -16.86 41.71 -64.07
C ASN A 240 -17.03 41.64 -65.60
N ILE A 241 -17.61 40.54 -66.09
CA ILE A 241 -17.94 40.31 -67.50
C ILE A 241 -19.41 39.91 -67.62
N ALA A 242 -20.04 40.29 -68.74
CA ALA A 242 -21.46 40.00 -68.97
C ALA A 242 -21.68 38.49 -69.13
N GLY A 243 -22.71 37.96 -68.46
CA GLY A 243 -23.11 36.56 -68.60
C GLY A 243 -22.13 35.56 -67.98
N ASN A 244 -21.31 35.96 -67.00
CA ASN A 244 -20.54 35.01 -66.20
C ASN A 244 -21.47 34.19 -65.30
N HIS A 245 -21.16 32.91 -65.12
CA HIS A 245 -21.90 31.99 -64.26
C HIS A 245 -20.99 31.54 -63.11
N ILE A 246 -21.52 31.56 -61.89
CA ILE A 246 -20.84 31.05 -60.70
C ILE A 246 -21.63 29.88 -60.13
N ASN A 247 -20.92 28.81 -59.80
CA ASN A 247 -21.55 27.63 -59.21
C ASN A 247 -21.86 27.89 -57.74
N SER A 248 -23.00 27.40 -57.26
CA SER A 248 -23.37 27.45 -55.85
C SER A 248 -23.86 26.09 -55.38
N THR A 249 -23.35 25.67 -54.22
CA THR A 249 -23.64 24.38 -53.60
C THR A 249 -24.65 24.58 -52.49
N CYS A 250 -25.73 23.79 -52.51
CA CYS A 250 -26.65 23.69 -51.38
C CYS A 250 -26.00 22.84 -50.28
N LEU A 251 -25.79 23.43 -49.11
CA LEU A 251 -25.15 22.75 -47.98
C LEU A 251 -26.18 22.03 -47.11
N ASP A 252 -27.30 22.68 -46.81
CA ASP A 252 -28.35 22.08 -45.98
C ASP A 252 -29.73 22.76 -46.13
N THR A 253 -30.78 22.08 -45.64
CA THR A 253 -32.14 22.60 -45.49
C THR A 253 -32.49 22.82 -44.01
N ILE A 254 -32.77 24.07 -43.67
CA ILE A 254 -33.06 24.54 -42.31
C ILE A 254 -34.52 24.23 -41.97
N THR A 255 -34.74 23.37 -40.98
CA THR A 255 -36.08 22.95 -40.52
C THR A 255 -36.43 23.57 -39.16
N GLY A 256 -37.69 23.95 -38.93
CA GLY A 256 -38.16 24.39 -37.61
C GLY A 256 -38.87 25.75 -37.53
N GLY A 257 -40.03 25.86 -38.19
CA GLY A 257 -41.07 26.89 -37.99
C GLY A 257 -40.59 28.35 -37.94
N GLY A 258 -40.68 29.07 -39.07
CA GLY A 258 -40.32 30.49 -39.20
C GLY A 258 -39.40 30.76 -40.40
N THR A 259 -39.22 32.03 -40.72
CA THR A 259 -38.36 32.58 -41.78
C THR A 259 -37.07 33.11 -41.17
N ILE A 260 -35.90 32.83 -41.75
CA ILE A 260 -34.69 33.61 -41.47
C ILE A 260 -34.72 34.93 -42.25
N VAL A 261 -34.60 36.05 -41.53
CA VAL A 261 -34.61 37.42 -42.08
C VAL A 261 -33.27 38.15 -41.92
N GLY A 262 -32.31 37.57 -41.19
CA GLY A 262 -30.96 38.14 -41.06
C GLY A 262 -29.92 37.06 -40.80
N LEU A 263 -28.71 37.23 -41.30
CA LEU A 263 -27.61 36.26 -41.25
C LEU A 263 -26.28 37.01 -41.06
N ALA A 264 -25.55 36.69 -40.00
CA ALA A 264 -24.22 37.25 -39.76
C ALA A 264 -23.28 36.18 -39.20
N PHE A 265 -21.97 36.45 -39.26
CA PHE A 265 -20.95 35.59 -38.68
C PHE A 265 -20.20 36.27 -37.55
N GLY A 266 -20.03 35.55 -36.43
CA GLY A 266 -19.00 35.87 -35.46
C GLY A 266 -19.05 35.00 -34.20
N ASP A 267 -18.01 35.16 -33.39
CA ASP A 267 -17.61 34.23 -32.33
C ASP A 267 -17.53 32.78 -32.82
N GLY A 268 -16.96 32.59 -34.01
CA GLY A 268 -16.85 31.28 -34.68
C GLY A 268 -18.18 30.66 -35.13
N ASN A 269 -19.28 31.41 -35.10
CA ASN A 269 -20.61 30.89 -35.36
C ASN A 269 -21.34 31.71 -36.43
N LEU A 270 -22.00 31.02 -37.35
CA LEU A 270 -23.00 31.62 -38.22
C LEU A 270 -24.32 31.75 -37.45
N ILE A 271 -24.91 32.95 -37.42
CA ILE A 271 -26.06 33.29 -36.58
C ILE A 271 -27.18 33.81 -37.48
N GLY A 272 -28.36 33.20 -37.36
CA GLY A 272 -29.57 33.60 -38.06
C GLY A 272 -30.60 34.24 -37.13
N ALA A 273 -31.21 35.34 -37.57
CA ALA A 273 -32.36 35.96 -36.93
C ALA A 273 -33.67 35.45 -37.57
N TYR A 274 -34.65 35.05 -36.76
CA TYR A 274 -35.90 34.43 -37.23
C TYR A 274 -37.14 35.32 -37.02
N SER A 275 -38.03 35.30 -38.01
CA SER A 275 -39.35 35.96 -38.01
C SER A 275 -40.49 34.94 -38.28
N PRO A 276 -41.67 35.06 -37.64
CA PRO A 276 -42.01 36.04 -36.60
C PRO A 276 -41.40 35.66 -35.24
N GLY A 277 -40.69 36.58 -34.59
CA GLY A 277 -40.16 36.36 -33.24
C GLY A 277 -38.90 37.15 -32.88
N CYS A 278 -38.42 36.97 -31.65
CA CYS A 278 -37.14 37.51 -31.16
C CYS A 278 -36.13 36.37 -30.96
N VAL A 279 -36.06 35.46 -31.94
CA VAL A 279 -35.29 34.22 -31.85
C VAL A 279 -34.05 34.34 -32.71
N TYR A 280 -32.90 34.14 -32.08
CA TYR A 280 -31.61 33.97 -32.75
C TYR A 280 -31.19 32.51 -32.60
N LYS A 281 -30.63 31.97 -33.67
CA LYS A 281 -30.26 30.57 -33.78
C LYS A 281 -28.88 30.49 -34.39
N LYS A 282 -28.04 29.63 -33.82
CA LYS A 282 -26.80 29.20 -34.46
C LYS A 282 -27.16 28.33 -35.68
N VAL A 283 -26.48 28.56 -36.79
CA VAL A 283 -26.61 27.81 -38.04
C VAL A 283 -25.28 27.10 -38.27
N ASP A 284 -25.20 25.79 -38.03
CA ASP A 284 -23.96 25.06 -38.34
C ASP A 284 -23.83 24.82 -39.86
N PRO A 285 -22.76 25.29 -40.52
CA PRO A 285 -22.59 25.14 -41.97
C PRO A 285 -22.17 23.72 -42.40
N ILE A 286 -21.81 22.84 -41.45
CA ILE A 286 -21.42 21.44 -41.68
C ILE A 286 -22.43 20.54 -40.95
N PRO A 287 -23.23 19.72 -41.67
CA PRO A 287 -24.12 18.75 -41.04
C PRO A 287 -23.31 17.72 -40.25
N ASN A 288 -23.66 17.47 -38.98
CA ASN A 288 -23.12 16.32 -38.25
C ASN A 288 -23.88 15.05 -38.72
N PRO A 289 -23.23 14.13 -39.45
CA PRO A 289 -23.90 12.95 -39.99
C PRO A 289 -24.38 11.97 -38.90
N SER A 290 -23.94 12.12 -37.65
CA SER A 290 -24.20 11.16 -36.57
C SER A 290 -25.50 11.42 -35.78
N ILE A 291 -26.14 12.58 -35.90
CA ILE A 291 -27.25 12.95 -34.99
C ILE A 291 -28.62 12.98 -35.67
N GLY A 292 -28.71 12.97 -37.00
CA GLY A 292 -30.01 12.90 -37.70
C GLY A 292 -31.01 14.04 -37.41
N VAL A 293 -30.57 15.11 -36.71
CA VAL A 293 -31.32 16.34 -36.45
C VAL A 293 -30.64 17.54 -37.11
N SER A 294 -31.45 18.45 -37.65
CA SER A 294 -31.06 19.68 -38.37
C SER A 294 -30.12 20.57 -37.53
N PRO A 295 -29.18 21.33 -38.13
CA PRO A 295 -27.99 21.93 -37.47
C PRO A 295 -28.27 23.19 -36.65
N ILE A 296 -29.47 23.29 -36.07
CA ILE A 296 -29.91 24.45 -35.32
C ILE A 296 -29.98 24.06 -33.85
N THR A 297 -28.94 24.37 -33.09
CA THR A 297 -28.94 24.09 -31.65
C THR A 297 -29.12 25.37 -30.85
N TYR A 298 -30.18 25.37 -30.04
CA TYR A 298 -30.59 26.34 -29.00
C TYR A 298 -31.19 27.70 -29.41
N THR A 299 -32.19 28.08 -28.60
CA THR A 299 -33.04 29.28 -28.66
C THR A 299 -32.72 30.10 -27.41
N TYR A 300 -32.29 31.36 -27.55
CA TYR A 300 -32.16 32.25 -26.39
C TYR A 300 -33.08 33.47 -26.46
N ALA A 301 -33.69 33.74 -25.31
CA ALA A 301 -34.57 34.85 -24.93
C ALA A 301 -36.00 34.87 -25.49
N LEU A 302 -36.83 33.87 -25.13
CA LEU A 302 -38.28 34.10 -25.01
C LEU A 302 -38.51 35.34 -24.12
N ASN A 303 -39.13 36.38 -24.67
CA ASN A 303 -39.56 37.61 -24.00
C ASN A 303 -38.47 38.61 -23.56
N LYS A 304 -37.23 38.57 -24.09
CA LYS A 304 -36.18 39.55 -23.72
C LYS A 304 -35.38 40.21 -24.86
N GLY A 305 -35.62 39.91 -26.15
CA GLY A 305 -34.75 40.29 -27.27
C GLY A 305 -35.01 41.62 -28.03
N VAL A 306 -34.47 41.70 -29.26
CA VAL A 306 -34.83 42.63 -30.35
C VAL A 306 -35.41 41.77 -31.48
N ALA A 307 -36.50 42.20 -32.11
CA ALA A 307 -37.01 41.50 -33.30
C ALA A 307 -36.28 42.04 -34.53
N SER A 308 -35.35 41.26 -35.09
CA SER A 308 -34.52 41.65 -36.25
C SER A 308 -35.27 41.46 -37.57
N ASN A 309 -35.09 42.37 -38.52
CA ASN A 309 -35.40 42.16 -39.94
C ASN A 309 -34.15 42.07 -40.83
N ASP A 310 -32.98 42.40 -40.29
CA ASP A 310 -31.67 42.16 -40.90
C ASP A 310 -30.60 42.16 -39.78
N LEU A 311 -29.41 41.61 -40.02
CA LEU A 311 -28.34 41.43 -39.03
C LEU A 311 -26.95 41.74 -39.60
N ALA A 312 -26.19 42.54 -38.87
CA ALA A 312 -24.75 42.72 -39.07
C ALA A 312 -23.98 42.37 -37.80
N GLN A 313 -22.66 42.21 -37.91
CA GLN A 313 -21.82 41.90 -36.76
C GLN A 313 -20.51 42.69 -36.77
N ILE A 314 -20.13 43.19 -35.59
CA ILE A 314 -18.81 43.75 -35.32
C ILE A 314 -18.08 42.73 -34.45
N SER A 315 -16.97 42.17 -34.93
CA SER A 315 -16.22 41.13 -34.23
C SER A 315 -14.81 41.61 -33.88
N SER A 316 -14.33 41.19 -32.71
CA SER A 316 -12.94 41.35 -32.28
C SER A 316 -12.36 39.97 -32.02
N GLY A 317 -11.07 39.76 -32.30
CA GLY A 317 -10.45 38.45 -32.10
C GLY A 317 -8.94 38.51 -32.00
N VAL A 318 -8.35 37.71 -31.12
CA VAL A 318 -6.89 37.50 -31.05
C VAL A 318 -6.61 36.01 -31.04
N GLY A 319 -5.63 35.56 -31.83
CA GLY A 319 -5.16 34.19 -31.84
C GLY A 319 -3.64 34.12 -31.79
N ALA A 320 -3.11 33.09 -31.13
CA ALA A 320 -1.70 32.80 -30.97
C ALA A 320 -1.39 31.33 -31.33
N ALA A 321 -0.24 31.10 -31.96
CA ALA A 321 0.35 29.79 -32.12
C ALA A 321 1.82 29.84 -31.76
N LYS A 322 2.34 28.77 -31.17
CA LYS A 322 3.74 28.67 -30.78
C LYS A 322 4.35 27.38 -31.33
N LYS A 323 5.45 27.53 -32.05
CA LYS A 323 6.20 26.43 -32.67
C LYS A 323 7.60 26.35 -32.10
N LEU A 324 8.03 25.13 -31.80
CA LEU A 324 9.44 24.81 -31.61
C LEU A 324 10.14 24.72 -32.98
N VAL A 325 11.11 25.59 -33.22
CA VAL A 325 11.82 25.71 -34.51
C VAL A 325 13.05 24.83 -34.54
N SER A 326 13.88 24.87 -33.50
CA SER A 326 15.10 24.08 -33.42
C SER A 326 15.56 23.88 -31.99
N ILE A 327 16.31 22.80 -31.78
CA ILE A 327 17.05 22.49 -30.56
C ILE A 327 18.48 22.18 -30.98
N THR A 328 19.48 22.83 -30.38
CA THR A 328 20.89 22.62 -30.70
C THR A 328 21.69 22.43 -29.41
N PRO A 329 22.48 21.35 -29.25
CA PRO A 329 23.35 21.19 -28.09
C PRO A 329 24.40 22.31 -28.03
N THR A 330 24.64 22.85 -26.84
CA THR A 330 25.66 23.91 -26.62
C THR A 330 27.08 23.36 -26.49
N GLY A 331 27.22 22.04 -26.29
CA GLY A 331 28.47 21.38 -25.89
C GLY A 331 28.60 21.16 -24.37
N THR A 332 27.79 21.86 -23.56
CA THR A 332 27.65 21.59 -22.13
C THR A 332 26.61 20.48 -21.90
N ALA A 333 26.90 19.53 -21.01
CA ALA A 333 25.99 18.43 -20.71
C ALA A 333 24.61 18.95 -20.23
N LYS A 334 23.53 18.37 -20.76
CA LYS A 334 22.13 18.74 -20.45
C LYS A 334 21.74 20.20 -20.75
N GLN A 335 22.45 20.87 -21.67
CA GLN A 335 22.19 22.27 -22.03
C GLN A 335 22.02 22.46 -23.55
N TYR A 336 20.94 23.14 -23.94
CA TYR A 336 20.53 23.30 -25.33
C TYR A 336 20.11 24.73 -25.64
N ASP A 337 20.47 25.21 -26.82
CA ASP A 337 19.90 26.41 -27.43
C ASP A 337 18.59 26.03 -28.12
N VAL A 338 17.52 26.74 -27.76
CA VAL A 338 16.15 26.47 -28.16
C VAL A 338 15.58 27.70 -28.85
N VAL A 339 14.95 27.47 -30.00
CA VAL A 339 14.31 28.53 -30.78
C VAL A 339 12.82 28.25 -30.90
N TYR A 340 12.00 29.24 -30.54
CA TYR A 340 10.55 29.22 -30.74
C TYR A 340 10.10 30.35 -31.65
N ASP A 341 9.06 30.09 -32.45
CA ASP A 341 8.30 31.13 -33.15
C ASP A 341 6.91 31.24 -32.53
N VAL A 342 6.46 32.47 -32.27
CA VAL A 342 5.11 32.79 -31.78
C VAL A 342 4.41 33.62 -32.85
N LEU A 343 3.43 33.02 -33.53
CA LEU A 343 2.55 33.70 -34.47
C LEU A 343 1.37 34.31 -33.71
N VAL A 344 1.07 35.58 -33.95
CA VAL A 344 -0.12 36.25 -33.45
C VAL A 344 -0.92 36.81 -34.61
N LYS A 345 -2.24 36.62 -34.59
CA LYS A 345 -3.16 37.06 -35.65
C LYS A 345 -4.43 37.68 -35.06
N ASN A 346 -4.93 38.75 -35.67
CA ASN A 346 -6.26 39.28 -35.39
C ASN A 346 -7.29 38.53 -36.23
N TYR A 347 -8.31 37.96 -35.57
CA TYR A 347 -9.40 37.20 -36.20
C TYR A 347 -10.71 38.00 -36.32
N GLY A 348 -10.74 39.24 -35.81
CA GLY A 348 -11.91 40.11 -35.85
C GLY A 348 -11.98 41.03 -37.08
N THR A 349 -13.14 41.67 -37.25
CA THR A 349 -13.40 42.70 -38.26
C THR A 349 -13.01 44.11 -37.82
N VAL A 350 -12.52 44.28 -36.58
CA VAL A 350 -11.98 45.55 -36.08
C VAL A 350 -10.53 45.43 -35.56
N PRO A 351 -9.74 46.51 -35.60
CA PRO A 351 -8.42 46.54 -34.98
C PRO A 351 -8.50 46.29 -33.47
N ILE A 352 -7.52 45.57 -32.93
CA ILE A 352 -7.37 45.33 -31.50
C ILE A 352 -6.29 46.24 -30.91
N ASN A 353 -6.52 46.73 -29.70
CA ASN A 353 -5.63 47.68 -29.00
C ASN A 353 -5.11 47.07 -27.70
N ASN A 354 -4.05 47.64 -27.13
CA ASN A 354 -3.39 47.12 -25.93
C ASN A 354 -3.01 45.64 -26.06
N LEU A 355 -2.56 45.24 -27.26
CA LEU A 355 -2.10 43.88 -27.51
C LEU A 355 -0.85 43.60 -26.67
N GLN A 356 -0.87 42.53 -25.91
CA GLN A 356 0.30 42.00 -25.21
C GLN A 356 0.43 40.51 -25.49
N VAL A 357 1.66 40.05 -25.69
CA VAL A 357 2.00 38.64 -25.81
C VAL A 357 2.93 38.31 -24.66
N THR A 358 2.54 37.39 -23.80
CA THR A 358 3.37 36.96 -22.68
C THR A 358 3.87 35.54 -22.86
N ASP A 359 5.12 35.28 -22.52
CA ASP A 359 5.71 33.94 -22.57
C ASP A 359 6.64 33.75 -21.37
N ASN A 360 6.23 32.88 -20.45
CA ASN A 360 7.05 32.55 -19.28
C ASN A 360 7.87 31.30 -19.58
N LEU A 361 9.07 31.51 -20.12
CA LEU A 361 10.04 30.46 -20.45
C LEU A 361 10.52 29.70 -19.19
N ALA A 362 10.47 30.31 -18.00
CA ALA A 362 10.82 29.62 -16.76
C ALA A 362 9.86 28.46 -16.43
N ASN A 363 8.66 28.41 -17.02
CA ASN A 363 7.76 27.27 -16.89
C ASN A 363 8.26 26.02 -17.62
N ILE A 364 9.26 26.14 -18.51
CA ILE A 364 9.83 24.99 -19.21
C ILE A 364 10.57 24.11 -18.20
N ASN A 365 11.63 24.63 -17.57
CA ASN A 365 12.48 23.84 -16.68
C ASN A 365 12.95 24.61 -15.43
N GLY A 366 12.19 25.63 -14.99
CA GLY A 366 12.52 26.45 -13.82
C GLY A 366 13.47 27.61 -14.11
N LEU A 367 13.44 28.63 -13.25
CA LEU A 367 14.18 29.89 -13.41
C LEU A 367 15.69 29.72 -13.47
N ALA A 368 16.26 28.86 -12.62
CA ALA A 368 17.71 28.64 -12.54
C ALA A 368 18.31 28.02 -13.82
N ASN A 369 17.46 27.54 -14.72
CA ASN A 369 17.84 26.77 -15.90
C ASN A 369 17.66 27.55 -17.21
N LEU A 370 17.31 28.84 -17.15
CA LEU A 370 17.07 29.69 -18.31
C LEU A 370 18.17 30.76 -18.44
N SER A 371 18.75 30.91 -19.64
CA SER A 371 19.74 31.95 -19.94
C SER A 371 19.69 32.38 -21.41
N ASN A 372 20.48 33.41 -21.78
CA ASN A 372 20.64 33.92 -23.16
C ASN A 372 19.33 34.17 -23.91
N VAL A 373 18.34 34.74 -23.22
CA VAL A 373 17.02 35.02 -23.81
C VAL A 373 17.11 36.24 -24.73
N SER A 374 16.60 36.11 -25.95
CA SER A 374 16.47 37.22 -26.90
C SER A 374 15.26 37.04 -27.80
N THR A 375 14.76 38.15 -28.36
CA THR A 375 13.59 38.15 -29.25
C THR A 375 13.82 38.97 -30.51
N THR A 376 13.28 38.50 -31.63
CA THR A 376 13.33 39.20 -32.92
C THR A 376 11.99 39.13 -33.62
N LEU A 377 11.57 40.22 -34.27
CA LEU A 377 10.35 40.24 -35.06
C LEU A 377 10.68 39.74 -36.47
N MET A 378 10.07 38.63 -36.87
CA MET A 378 10.38 37.94 -38.13
C MET A 378 9.58 38.49 -39.32
N THR A 379 8.46 39.17 -39.06
CA THR A 379 7.61 39.80 -40.09
C THR A 379 8.26 41.07 -40.61
N ILE A 380 8.54 41.13 -41.91
CA ILE A 380 9.22 42.26 -42.57
C ILE A 380 8.36 42.77 -43.72
N PRO A 381 7.97 44.07 -43.72
CA PRO A 381 8.18 45.05 -42.65
C PRO A 381 7.35 44.74 -41.39
N PRO A 382 7.79 45.19 -40.19
CA PRO A 382 6.98 45.11 -38.97
C PRO A 382 5.60 45.73 -39.15
N PRO A 383 4.51 45.12 -38.62
CA PRO A 383 3.21 45.77 -38.63
C PRO A 383 3.24 47.12 -37.92
N PRO A 384 2.65 48.18 -38.49
CA PRO A 384 2.58 49.48 -37.83
C PRO A 384 1.87 49.39 -36.48
N GLY A 385 2.52 49.87 -35.41
CA GLY A 385 1.97 49.84 -34.06
C GLY A 385 2.36 48.61 -33.21
N ILE A 386 3.28 47.77 -33.70
CA ILE A 386 3.85 46.65 -32.94
C ILE A 386 5.34 46.92 -32.65
N ALA A 387 5.73 46.83 -31.38
CA ALA A 387 7.11 47.01 -30.95
C ALA A 387 7.48 45.98 -29.86
N LEU A 388 8.64 45.34 -30.03
CA LEU A 388 9.15 44.37 -29.04
C LEU A 388 9.60 45.06 -27.75
N ASN A 389 9.38 44.37 -26.63
CA ASN A 389 9.95 44.74 -25.35
C ASN A 389 11.43 44.32 -25.30
N THR A 390 12.34 45.28 -25.24
CA THR A 390 13.78 45.01 -25.13
C THR A 390 14.20 44.47 -23.75
N ALA A 391 13.34 44.57 -22.73
CA ALA A 391 13.57 44.05 -21.39
C ALA A 391 13.07 42.61 -21.18
N PHE A 392 12.42 42.01 -22.19
CA PHE A 392 11.94 40.63 -22.11
C PHE A 392 13.09 39.68 -21.77
N ASN A 393 12.91 38.90 -20.71
CA ASN A 393 13.86 37.88 -20.28
C ASN A 393 13.19 36.51 -20.04
N GLY A 394 11.91 36.37 -20.40
CA GLY A 394 11.17 35.13 -20.31
C GLY A 394 10.92 34.63 -18.89
N SER A 395 11.14 35.45 -17.85
CA SER A 395 10.96 35.05 -16.46
C SER A 395 10.40 36.17 -15.58
N SER A 396 11.22 37.13 -15.15
CA SER A 396 10.75 38.28 -14.36
C SER A 396 10.02 39.31 -15.21
N ASP A 397 10.43 39.45 -16.47
CA ASP A 397 9.68 40.16 -17.50
C ASP A 397 9.31 39.18 -18.62
N ILE A 398 8.04 38.77 -18.61
CA ILE A 398 7.46 37.82 -19.56
C ILE A 398 6.77 38.51 -20.73
N ASN A 399 6.71 39.85 -20.77
CA ASN A 399 6.01 40.60 -21.81
C ASN A 399 6.90 40.69 -23.05
N LEU A 400 6.48 40.13 -24.18
CA LEU A 400 7.21 40.18 -25.44
C LEU A 400 7.03 41.52 -26.18
N LEU A 401 5.93 42.24 -25.93
CA LEU A 401 5.64 43.55 -26.52
C LEU A 401 5.77 44.67 -25.48
N GLN A 402 6.04 45.90 -25.93
CA GLN A 402 6.09 47.06 -25.03
C GLN A 402 4.75 47.29 -24.31
N SER A 403 4.78 47.92 -23.13
CA SER A 403 3.64 48.03 -22.22
C SER A 403 2.49 48.94 -22.70
N SER A 404 2.69 49.73 -23.75
CA SER A 404 1.67 50.64 -24.28
C SER A 404 1.79 50.83 -25.79
N GLY A 405 0.71 51.33 -26.40
CA GLY A 405 0.69 51.69 -27.83
C GLY A 405 0.57 50.52 -28.81
N GLN A 406 0.45 49.28 -28.31
CA GLN A 406 0.38 48.08 -29.15
C GLN A 406 -0.97 47.94 -29.82
N ARG A 407 -1.01 48.03 -31.15
CA ARG A 407 -2.23 47.95 -31.96
C ARG A 407 -2.02 47.06 -33.17
N LEU A 408 -2.93 46.10 -33.38
CA LEU A 408 -2.90 45.18 -34.53
C LEU A 408 -4.12 45.40 -35.42
N ALA A 409 -3.90 45.49 -36.73
CA ALA A 409 -4.97 45.68 -37.72
C ALA A 409 -5.89 44.44 -37.80
N ASN A 410 -7.13 44.61 -38.27
CA ASN A 410 -8.04 43.50 -38.55
C ASN A 410 -7.66 42.73 -39.81
N TYR A 411 -7.99 41.43 -39.83
CA TYR A 411 -7.85 40.60 -41.03
C TYR A 411 -8.63 41.22 -42.21
N PRO A 412 -8.10 41.18 -43.45
CA PRO A 412 -7.02 40.35 -43.97
C PRO A 412 -5.81 41.15 -44.45
N VAL A 413 -5.64 42.40 -44.00
CA VAL A 413 -4.45 43.16 -44.41
C VAL A 413 -3.20 42.41 -43.94
N ASP A 414 -2.10 42.46 -44.72
CA ASP A 414 -0.86 41.75 -44.38
C ASP A 414 -0.29 42.13 -42.99
N SER A 415 -0.72 43.27 -42.44
CA SER A 415 -0.38 43.75 -41.08
C SER A 415 -1.32 43.25 -39.97
N ALA A 416 -2.21 42.29 -40.25
CA ALA A 416 -3.11 41.68 -39.28
C ALA A 416 -2.50 40.50 -38.51
N SER A 417 -1.26 40.12 -38.83
CA SER A 417 -0.49 39.11 -38.10
C SER A 417 1.00 39.44 -38.04
N PHE A 418 1.70 38.81 -37.11
CA PHE A 418 3.17 38.84 -37.05
C PHE A 418 3.74 37.62 -36.32
N VAL A 419 5.02 37.35 -36.56
CA VAL A 419 5.78 36.29 -35.88
C VAL A 419 6.90 36.88 -35.04
N ILE A 420 6.93 36.51 -33.76
CA ILE A 420 8.04 36.78 -32.84
C ILE A 420 8.88 35.52 -32.71
N ARG A 421 10.17 35.60 -33.01
CA ARG A 421 11.14 34.55 -32.69
C ARG A 421 11.75 34.78 -31.32
N ILE A 422 11.76 33.74 -30.49
CA ILE A 422 12.39 33.70 -29.18
C ILE A 422 13.57 32.72 -29.26
N ASN A 423 14.76 33.19 -28.89
CA ASN A 423 15.93 32.33 -28.70
C ASN A 423 16.24 32.29 -27.20
N CYS A 424 16.53 31.10 -26.65
CA CYS A 424 16.97 30.95 -25.28
C CYS A 424 17.86 29.71 -25.10
N THR A 425 18.67 29.70 -24.06
CA THR A 425 19.42 28.52 -23.63
C THR A 425 18.74 27.90 -22.41
N ILE A 426 18.45 26.60 -22.48
CA ILE A 426 17.81 25.82 -21.40
C ILE A 426 18.80 24.78 -20.88
N SER A 427 19.01 24.77 -19.57
CA SER A 427 19.96 23.88 -18.86
C SER A 427 19.23 22.83 -18.02
N ASN A 428 19.97 21.83 -17.50
CA ASN A 428 19.44 20.73 -16.69
C ASN A 428 18.25 20.01 -17.33
N VAL A 429 18.28 19.89 -18.65
CA VAL A 429 17.24 19.20 -19.42
C VAL A 429 17.47 17.70 -19.33
N ASP A 430 16.46 16.96 -18.87
CA ASP A 430 16.50 15.51 -18.82
C ASP A 430 16.00 14.91 -20.14
N GLU A 431 16.76 13.95 -20.66
CA GLU A 431 16.38 13.20 -21.86
C GLU A 431 15.13 12.35 -21.59
N GLY A 432 14.23 12.27 -22.57
CA GLY A 432 12.97 11.55 -22.44
C GLY A 432 11.91 12.25 -21.58
N VAL A 433 12.16 13.47 -21.08
CA VAL A 433 11.15 14.26 -20.36
C VAL A 433 10.56 15.31 -21.31
N VAL A 434 9.23 15.37 -21.37
CA VAL A 434 8.51 16.39 -22.15
C VAL A 434 8.25 17.59 -21.24
N TYR A 435 8.78 18.73 -21.64
CA TYR A 435 8.49 20.02 -21.04
C TYR A 435 7.49 20.77 -21.92
N TYR A 436 6.59 21.54 -21.30
CA TYR A 436 5.56 22.27 -22.04
C TYR A 436 5.71 23.76 -21.81
N ASN A 437 5.49 24.54 -22.87
CA ASN A 437 5.35 25.97 -22.75
C ASN A 437 4.28 26.51 -23.71
N ARG A 438 3.69 27.64 -23.34
CA ARG A 438 2.69 28.34 -24.14
C ARG A 438 2.92 29.85 -24.04
N ALA A 439 2.73 30.53 -25.15
CA ALA A 439 2.55 31.97 -25.15
C ALA A 439 1.06 32.28 -24.88
N ILE A 440 0.77 33.48 -24.39
CA ILE A 440 -0.59 33.98 -24.18
C ILE A 440 -0.69 35.32 -24.88
N ALA A 441 -1.65 35.49 -25.77
CA ALA A 441 -1.99 36.78 -26.37
C ALA A 441 -3.20 37.38 -25.65
N THR A 442 -3.13 38.65 -25.30
CA THR A 442 -4.23 39.41 -24.70
C THR A 442 -4.39 40.73 -25.44
N ALA A 443 -5.62 41.19 -25.60
CA ALA A 443 -5.88 42.48 -26.25
C ALA A 443 -7.23 43.04 -25.82
N ASN A 444 -7.50 44.29 -26.19
CA ASN A 444 -8.80 44.92 -26.07
C ASN A 444 -9.43 45.08 -27.46
N GLY A 445 -10.58 44.44 -27.65
CA GLY A 445 -11.40 44.57 -28.84
C GLY A 445 -12.31 45.80 -28.82
N PHE A 446 -13.33 45.76 -29.68
CA PHE A 446 -14.39 46.75 -29.75
C PHE A 446 -15.02 47.01 -28.38
N LYS A 447 -15.30 48.29 -28.05
CA LYS A 447 -15.79 48.72 -26.72
C LYS A 447 -14.93 48.24 -25.54
N ASN A 448 -13.63 48.07 -25.76
CA ASN A 448 -12.65 47.69 -24.74
C ASN A 448 -12.95 46.32 -24.10
N VAL A 449 -13.59 45.41 -24.85
CA VAL A 449 -13.78 44.03 -24.42
C VAL A 449 -12.43 43.33 -24.35
N ALA A 450 -12.11 42.75 -23.20
CA ALA A 450 -10.86 42.03 -23.01
C ALA A 450 -10.91 40.67 -23.72
N LEU A 451 -9.90 40.41 -24.53
CA LEU A 451 -9.69 39.20 -25.31
C LEU A 451 -8.47 38.46 -24.79
N ARG A 452 -8.51 37.13 -24.83
CA ARG A 452 -7.38 36.30 -24.42
C ARG A 452 -7.34 35.00 -25.22
N ASP A 453 -6.18 34.70 -25.77
CA ASP A 453 -5.91 33.41 -26.39
C ASP A 453 -4.62 32.77 -25.86
N SER A 454 -4.62 31.44 -25.73
CA SER A 454 -3.43 30.68 -25.34
C SER A 454 -2.90 29.96 -26.56
N SER A 455 -1.60 30.06 -26.80
CA SER A 455 -1.02 29.55 -28.03
C SER A 455 -1.26 28.05 -28.23
N THR A 456 -1.68 27.67 -29.44
CA THR A 456 -1.69 26.28 -29.89
C THR A 456 -0.33 25.88 -30.47
N ASN A 457 0.09 24.63 -30.26
CA ASN A 457 1.33 24.08 -30.79
C ASN A 457 1.33 24.06 -32.31
N GLY A 458 2.35 24.65 -32.93
CA GLY A 458 2.53 24.72 -34.38
C GLY A 458 2.47 26.15 -34.92
N ASP A 459 2.12 26.27 -36.19
CA ASP A 459 2.15 27.52 -36.96
C ASP A 459 0.75 28.13 -37.20
N VAL A 460 -0.31 27.52 -36.67
CA VAL A 460 -1.69 27.90 -36.98
C VAL A 460 -2.47 28.04 -35.67
N PRO A 461 -2.94 29.26 -35.29
CA PRO A 461 -3.65 29.48 -34.03
C PRO A 461 -5.00 28.75 -33.97
N ASP A 462 -5.71 28.77 -35.09
CA ASP A 462 -7.05 28.19 -35.30
C ASP A 462 -6.92 26.99 -36.26
N LEU A 463 -6.90 25.78 -35.69
CA LEU A 463 -6.59 24.54 -36.42
C LEU A 463 -7.73 24.13 -37.34
N ASN A 464 -8.98 24.44 -36.95
CA ASN A 464 -10.17 24.05 -37.67
C ASN A 464 -10.68 25.12 -38.66
N GLN A 465 -10.06 26.32 -38.64
CA GLN A 465 -10.28 27.45 -39.56
C GLN A 465 -11.69 28.08 -39.48
N ASN A 466 -12.29 28.08 -38.28
CA ASN A 466 -13.59 28.72 -38.03
C ASN A 466 -13.48 30.13 -37.42
N ASP A 467 -12.29 30.73 -37.45
CA ASP A 467 -11.97 32.04 -36.87
C ASP A 467 -12.20 32.11 -35.34
N LYS A 468 -12.11 30.98 -34.63
CA LYS A 468 -12.24 30.89 -33.17
C LYS A 468 -11.11 30.07 -32.53
N PRO A 469 -9.93 30.69 -32.27
CA PRO A 469 -8.73 30.00 -31.82
C PRO A 469 -8.78 29.46 -30.37
N ASP A 470 -9.86 29.70 -29.62
CA ASP A 470 -10.07 29.21 -28.25
C ASP A 470 -11.02 28.00 -28.16
N ASP A 471 -11.25 27.29 -29.27
CA ASP A 471 -12.06 26.08 -29.29
C ASP A 471 -11.40 24.89 -28.57
N ILE A 472 -12.22 23.90 -28.18
CA ILE A 472 -11.72 22.68 -27.55
C ILE A 472 -10.82 21.93 -28.53
N GLY A 473 -9.58 21.67 -28.12
CA GLY A 473 -8.55 21.09 -28.99
C GLY A 473 -7.57 22.12 -29.56
N GLU A 474 -7.85 23.39 -29.36
CA GLU A 474 -6.98 24.53 -29.61
C GLU A 474 -6.53 25.06 -28.23
N SER A 475 -5.38 25.74 -28.11
CA SER A 475 -4.59 25.95 -26.86
C SER A 475 -3.70 24.77 -26.40
N ILE A 476 -3.27 23.90 -27.32
CA ILE A 476 -2.31 22.83 -27.03
C ILE A 476 -0.91 23.42 -26.76
N PRO A 477 -0.27 23.18 -25.60
CA PRO A 477 1.07 23.71 -25.32
C PRO A 477 2.14 23.14 -26.25
N THR A 478 3.14 23.96 -26.60
CA THR A 478 4.30 23.55 -27.40
C THR A 478 5.21 22.65 -26.58
N PRO A 479 5.43 21.39 -26.98
CA PRO A 479 6.33 20.50 -26.28
C PRO A 479 7.80 20.80 -26.61
N PHE A 480 8.67 20.56 -25.63
CA PHE A 480 10.12 20.53 -25.74
C PHE A 480 10.61 19.20 -25.16
N LEU A 481 11.32 18.43 -25.98
CA LEU A 481 11.79 17.08 -25.64
C LEU A 481 13.15 16.85 -26.28
N ILE A 482 14.09 16.32 -25.49
CA ILE A 482 15.29 15.66 -26.01
C ILE A 482 15.00 14.16 -26.04
N ALA A 483 14.98 13.56 -27.22
CA ALA A 483 14.76 12.13 -27.35
C ALA A 483 15.88 11.34 -26.65
N LEU A 484 15.51 10.27 -25.94
CA LEU A 484 16.47 9.38 -25.29
C LEU A 484 17.30 8.65 -26.36
N LYS A 485 18.62 8.67 -26.21
CA LYS A 485 19.49 7.85 -27.05
C LYS A 485 19.53 6.41 -26.51
N PRO A 486 19.07 5.40 -27.25
CA PRO A 486 19.14 4.01 -26.80
C PRO A 486 20.60 3.51 -26.73
N ILE A 487 20.83 2.52 -25.86
CA ILE A 487 22.12 1.83 -25.73
C ILE A 487 22.21 0.80 -26.86
N PRO A 488 23.28 0.80 -27.68
CA PRO A 488 23.48 -0.23 -28.70
C PRO A 488 23.62 -1.63 -28.11
N GLY A 489 23.05 -2.63 -28.79
CA GLY A 489 23.00 -4.03 -28.36
C GLY A 489 21.65 -4.40 -27.75
N ALA A 490 21.04 -5.47 -28.26
CA ALA A 490 19.85 -6.06 -27.65
C ALA A 490 20.21 -6.76 -26.33
N CYS A 491 19.21 -6.95 -25.47
CA CYS A 491 19.35 -7.79 -24.30
C CYS A 491 19.63 -9.26 -24.69
N GLY A 492 20.50 -9.95 -23.94
CA GLY A 492 20.87 -11.34 -24.23
C GLY A 492 19.70 -12.32 -24.10
N THR A 493 18.74 -12.06 -23.21
CA THR A 493 17.47 -12.79 -23.10
C THR A 493 16.36 -11.82 -22.70
N LEU A 494 15.19 -11.94 -23.32
CA LEU A 494 14.00 -11.17 -22.95
C LEU A 494 13.26 -11.88 -21.82
N THR A 495 12.88 -11.14 -20.79
CA THR A 495 12.00 -11.60 -19.71
C THR A 495 10.58 -11.83 -20.23
N ALA A 496 10.17 -11.06 -21.24
CA ALA A 496 8.93 -11.27 -21.99
C ALA A 496 9.06 -10.67 -23.40
N THR A 497 8.72 -11.46 -24.43
CA THR A 497 8.53 -10.97 -25.80
C THR A 497 7.15 -10.35 -25.90
N LEU A 498 7.09 -9.05 -26.20
CA LEU A 498 5.84 -8.30 -26.27
C LEU A 498 5.37 -8.13 -27.71
N TYR A 499 6.31 -8.09 -28.66
CA TYR A 499 6.02 -7.96 -30.07
C TYR A 499 7.07 -8.72 -30.88
N SER A 500 6.61 -9.40 -31.93
CA SER A 500 7.46 -10.11 -32.87
C SER A 500 6.83 -10.09 -34.26
N GLU A 501 7.65 -9.85 -35.28
CA GLU A 501 7.28 -9.93 -36.70
C GLU A 501 8.42 -10.62 -37.46
N ASN A 502 8.09 -11.70 -38.16
CA ASN A 502 9.02 -12.55 -38.92
C ASN A 502 8.60 -12.72 -40.38
N PHE A 503 7.60 -11.96 -40.84
CA PHE A 503 7.06 -11.93 -42.20
C PHE A 503 6.51 -13.26 -42.73
N GLY A 504 6.38 -14.26 -41.85
CA GLY A 504 5.78 -15.57 -42.11
C GLY A 504 6.71 -16.57 -42.80
N VAL A 505 6.15 -17.72 -43.18
CA VAL A 505 6.89 -18.85 -43.77
C VAL A 505 6.17 -19.40 -45.01
N GLY A 506 6.92 -20.12 -45.84
CA GLY A 506 6.39 -20.92 -46.97
C GLY A 506 6.54 -20.26 -48.34
N ALA A 507 6.38 -21.06 -49.39
CA ALA A 507 6.57 -20.64 -50.78
C ALA A 507 5.63 -19.48 -51.19
N ILE A 508 6.10 -18.63 -52.09
CA ILE A 508 5.34 -17.54 -52.69
C ILE A 508 5.15 -17.89 -54.18
N GLY A 509 3.92 -17.93 -54.65
CA GLY A 509 3.61 -18.22 -56.06
C GLY A 509 4.02 -17.09 -57.01
N GLY A 510 4.11 -17.38 -58.31
CA GLY A 510 4.43 -16.38 -59.33
C GLY A 510 5.89 -15.94 -59.32
N THR A 511 6.13 -14.63 -59.17
CA THR A 511 7.48 -14.01 -59.16
C THR A 511 8.27 -14.22 -57.88
N GLY A 512 7.70 -14.88 -56.86
CA GLY A 512 8.33 -15.05 -55.55
C GLY A 512 8.26 -13.79 -54.67
N LEU A 513 7.39 -12.82 -55.01
CA LEU A 513 7.21 -11.54 -54.33
C LEU A 513 5.78 -11.39 -53.78
N LEU A 514 5.65 -10.81 -52.58
CA LEU A 514 4.37 -10.40 -51.98
C LEU A 514 4.35 -8.89 -51.75
N ALA A 515 3.27 -8.24 -52.17
CA ALA A 515 3.08 -6.79 -52.03
C ALA A 515 2.46 -6.36 -50.69
N THR A 516 1.90 -7.28 -49.92
CA THR A 516 1.09 -6.96 -48.73
C THR A 516 1.82 -7.37 -47.46
N LEU A 517 1.91 -6.44 -46.51
CA LEU A 517 2.43 -6.71 -45.16
C LEU A 517 1.51 -7.68 -44.38
N PRO A 518 2.05 -8.44 -43.40
CA PRO A 518 1.24 -9.26 -42.51
C PRO A 518 0.21 -8.42 -41.77
N THR A 519 -0.96 -8.98 -41.45
CA THR A 519 -2.04 -8.26 -40.75
C THR A 519 -2.02 -8.45 -39.24
N THR A 520 -1.23 -9.40 -38.74
CA THR A 520 -1.07 -9.74 -37.32
C THR A 520 0.39 -9.57 -36.91
N PRO A 521 0.71 -8.96 -35.75
CA PRO A 521 -0.22 -8.63 -34.67
C PRO A 521 -0.98 -7.31 -34.84
N ASN A 522 -0.44 -6.28 -35.53
CA ASN A 522 -1.00 -4.91 -35.54
C ASN A 522 -0.96 -4.19 -36.92
N LYS A 523 -1.46 -4.76 -38.02
CA LYS A 523 -1.55 -4.11 -39.37
C LYS A 523 -0.40 -3.10 -39.68
N PRO A 524 0.87 -3.54 -39.72
CA PRO A 524 2.02 -2.69 -40.01
C PRO A 524 1.88 -1.93 -41.34
N THR A 525 2.60 -0.82 -41.45
CA THR A 525 2.58 0.07 -42.61
C THR A 525 3.98 0.41 -43.11
N SER A 526 4.08 0.77 -44.40
CA SER A 526 5.29 1.28 -45.03
C SER A 526 4.95 2.50 -45.88
N THR A 527 5.91 3.41 -46.04
CA THR A 527 5.79 4.49 -47.04
C THR A 527 6.29 4.05 -48.42
N TYR A 528 6.85 2.84 -48.54
CA TYR A 528 7.16 2.21 -49.81
C TYR A 528 5.91 1.54 -50.37
N THR A 529 5.79 1.50 -51.70
CA THR A 529 4.67 0.84 -52.38
C THR A 529 4.98 -0.63 -52.57
N GLY A 530 4.14 -1.50 -52.00
CA GLY A 530 4.29 -2.95 -52.16
C GLY A 530 4.04 -3.38 -53.60
N THR A 531 4.86 -4.31 -54.12
CA THR A 531 4.74 -4.80 -55.50
C THR A 531 4.99 -6.31 -55.61
N VAL A 532 4.48 -6.89 -56.69
CA VAL A 532 4.80 -8.26 -57.13
C VAL A 532 5.59 -8.28 -58.44
N THR A 533 5.92 -7.10 -58.98
CA THR A 533 6.62 -6.93 -60.26
C THR A 533 8.13 -6.85 -60.04
N GLN A 534 8.90 -7.49 -60.94
CA GLN A 534 10.36 -7.47 -60.93
C GLN A 534 10.90 -6.77 -62.21
N PRO A 535 12.03 -6.03 -62.14
CA PRO A 535 12.75 -5.67 -60.91
C PRO A 535 11.99 -4.62 -60.07
N LEU A 536 12.22 -4.60 -58.76
CA LEU A 536 11.71 -3.53 -57.88
C LEU A 536 12.28 -2.18 -58.35
N THR A 537 11.39 -1.25 -58.65
CA THR A 537 11.72 0.15 -58.99
C THR A 537 11.76 1.01 -57.73
N ASN A 538 12.25 2.24 -57.86
CA ASN A 538 12.46 3.13 -56.71
C ASN A 538 11.20 3.31 -55.88
N ASN A 539 11.37 3.32 -54.55
CA ASN A 539 10.28 3.41 -53.55
C ASN A 539 9.35 2.19 -53.50
N GLN A 540 9.81 1.01 -53.95
CA GLN A 540 9.03 -0.22 -53.83
C GLN A 540 9.62 -1.19 -52.80
N PHE A 541 8.74 -1.97 -52.19
CA PHE A 541 9.11 -3.10 -51.33
C PHE A 541 8.42 -4.38 -51.77
N ALA A 542 8.96 -5.51 -51.34
CA ALA A 542 8.29 -6.80 -51.40
C ALA A 542 8.69 -7.68 -50.21
N ILE A 543 7.81 -8.60 -49.82
CA ILE A 543 8.17 -9.74 -48.96
C ILE A 543 8.57 -10.89 -49.86
N THR A 544 9.70 -11.56 -49.57
CA THR A 544 10.23 -12.65 -50.39
C THR A 544 10.95 -13.70 -49.56
N THR A 545 11.15 -14.88 -50.13
CA THR A 545 12.01 -15.95 -49.58
C THR A 545 13.45 -15.85 -50.08
N ASN A 546 13.69 -15.07 -51.15
CA ASN A 546 15.02 -14.81 -51.68
C ASN A 546 15.11 -13.41 -52.29
N ALA A 547 16.10 -12.61 -51.87
CA ALA A 547 16.25 -11.24 -52.35
C ALA A 547 16.40 -11.19 -53.88
N GLN A 548 17.06 -12.17 -54.50
CA GLN A 548 17.25 -12.19 -55.96
C GLN A 548 15.93 -12.13 -56.76
N ASN A 549 14.79 -12.54 -56.18
CA ASN A 549 13.47 -12.40 -56.80
C ASN A 549 13.07 -10.92 -57.00
N GLY A 550 13.59 -10.01 -56.17
CA GLY A 550 13.29 -8.59 -56.27
C GLY A 550 14.08 -7.88 -57.37
N ASN A 551 15.29 -8.33 -57.66
CA ASN A 551 16.08 -7.85 -58.79
C ASN A 551 17.08 -8.95 -59.24
N THR A 552 16.68 -9.71 -60.26
CA THR A 552 17.43 -10.92 -60.69
C THR A 552 18.81 -10.62 -61.27
N THR A 553 19.05 -9.38 -61.71
CA THR A 553 20.33 -8.95 -62.31
C THR A 553 21.31 -8.40 -61.28
N ASN A 554 20.84 -7.58 -60.34
CA ASN A 554 21.70 -6.78 -59.47
C ASN A 554 21.74 -7.28 -58.01
N TRP A 555 20.76 -8.06 -57.58
CA TRP A 555 20.72 -8.60 -56.23
C TRP A 555 21.26 -10.04 -56.20
N ARG A 556 21.91 -10.42 -55.09
CA ARG A 556 22.44 -11.76 -54.86
C ARG A 556 21.35 -12.70 -54.37
N SER A 557 21.59 -14.00 -54.51
CA SER A 557 20.81 -15.01 -53.80
C SER A 557 21.05 -14.84 -52.30
N LEU A 558 20.03 -14.37 -51.59
CA LEU A 558 20.03 -14.16 -50.15
C LEU A 558 18.75 -14.76 -49.61
N THR A 559 18.85 -15.81 -48.81
CA THR A 559 17.70 -16.46 -48.17
C THR A 559 17.44 -15.88 -46.79
N ASP A 560 16.26 -16.19 -46.28
CA ASP A 560 15.84 -15.97 -44.89
C ASP A 560 16.91 -16.42 -43.88
N ARG A 561 16.95 -15.72 -42.73
CA ARG A 561 17.94 -15.94 -41.69
C ARG A 561 17.56 -17.10 -40.75
N THR A 562 16.27 -17.33 -40.51
CA THR A 562 15.75 -18.04 -39.34
C THR A 562 15.36 -19.48 -39.66
N THR A 563 14.82 -19.75 -40.86
CA THR A 563 14.41 -21.10 -41.28
C THR A 563 14.63 -21.35 -42.77
N ALA A 564 14.69 -22.63 -43.18
CA ALA A 564 14.90 -23.04 -44.57
C ALA A 564 13.79 -22.61 -45.57
N ASN A 565 12.73 -21.93 -45.12
CA ASN A 565 11.62 -21.42 -45.94
C ASN A 565 10.97 -20.14 -45.34
N GLY A 566 11.72 -19.37 -44.53
CA GLY A 566 11.20 -18.11 -43.98
C GLY A 566 11.14 -17.01 -45.03
N ARG A 567 10.54 -15.89 -44.65
CA ARG A 567 10.32 -14.72 -45.52
C ARG A 567 10.87 -13.49 -44.81
N PHE A 568 11.32 -12.53 -45.61
CA PHE A 568 11.82 -11.26 -45.13
C PHE A 568 11.42 -10.13 -46.09
N MET A 569 11.57 -8.88 -45.65
CA MET A 569 11.26 -7.71 -46.48
C MET A 569 12.49 -7.22 -47.22
N VAL A 570 12.33 -6.85 -48.50
CA VAL A 570 13.35 -6.20 -49.33
C VAL A 570 12.82 -4.90 -49.91
N PHE A 571 13.69 -3.90 -50.03
CA PHE A 571 13.36 -2.54 -50.45
C PHE A 571 14.33 -2.08 -51.55
N ASN A 572 13.79 -1.48 -52.61
CA ASN A 572 14.56 -0.59 -53.47
C ASN A 572 14.53 0.82 -52.88
N ALA A 573 15.64 1.25 -52.28
CA ALA A 573 15.71 2.40 -51.38
C ALA A 573 16.59 3.56 -51.89
N ASP A 574 16.70 3.70 -53.21
CA ASP A 574 17.51 4.71 -53.88
C ASP A 574 17.11 6.19 -53.60
N ASN A 575 15.96 6.45 -53.00
CA ASN A 575 15.46 7.80 -52.70
C ASN A 575 15.65 8.21 -51.22
N PRO A 576 15.60 9.53 -50.91
CA PRO A 576 15.80 10.10 -49.57
C PRO A 576 14.81 9.59 -48.49
N PRO A 577 15.01 9.95 -47.19
CA PRO A 577 14.46 9.24 -46.03
C PRO A 577 12.98 8.91 -46.08
N ARG A 578 12.68 7.62 -46.01
CA ARG A 578 11.33 7.03 -45.98
C ARG A 578 11.23 6.00 -44.87
N ILE A 579 10.00 5.74 -44.43
CA ILE A 579 9.68 4.71 -43.43
C ILE A 579 9.59 3.37 -44.13
N LEU A 580 10.47 2.44 -43.78
CA LEU A 580 10.48 1.07 -44.27
C LEU A 580 9.39 0.26 -43.57
N PHE A 581 9.33 0.39 -42.25
CA PHE A 581 8.42 -0.36 -41.39
C PHE A 581 7.92 0.54 -40.25
N ARG A 582 6.61 0.54 -40.03
CA ARG A 582 5.94 1.21 -38.91
C ARG A 582 4.89 0.30 -38.32
N ASP A 583 4.91 0.15 -37.00
CA ASP A 583 3.86 -0.55 -36.26
C ASP A 583 3.69 0.00 -34.83
N THR A 584 2.52 -0.22 -34.24
CA THR A 584 2.23 0.12 -32.85
C THR A 584 2.71 -1.00 -31.93
N LEU A 585 3.47 -0.62 -30.90
CA LEU A 585 3.95 -1.53 -29.87
C LEU A 585 2.95 -1.60 -28.71
N PRO A 586 2.92 -2.73 -27.97
CA PRO A 586 2.11 -2.86 -26.76
C PRO A 586 2.45 -1.83 -25.70
N THR A 587 1.53 -1.63 -24.74
CA THR A 587 1.70 -0.70 -23.63
C THR A 587 3.00 -0.98 -22.87
N SER A 588 3.81 0.07 -22.75
CA SER A 588 5.12 0.04 -22.12
C SER A 588 5.07 0.75 -20.75
N CYS A 589 5.97 0.37 -19.86
CA CYS A 589 5.98 0.78 -18.47
C CYS A 589 7.12 1.76 -18.19
N PRO A 590 6.84 2.93 -17.61
CA PRO A 590 7.87 3.84 -17.16
C PRO A 590 8.88 3.20 -16.20
N GLY A 591 10.16 3.51 -16.39
CA GLY A 591 11.28 3.02 -15.59
C GLY A 591 11.67 1.56 -15.85
N ARG A 592 11.01 0.89 -16.81
CA ARG A 592 11.29 -0.49 -17.20
C ARG A 592 12.26 -0.56 -18.38
N GLN A 593 13.20 -1.51 -18.39
CA GLN A 593 14.14 -1.71 -19.49
C GLN A 593 13.52 -2.56 -20.59
N TYR A 594 13.54 -2.00 -21.80
CA TYR A 594 13.10 -2.64 -23.02
C TYR A 594 14.28 -2.89 -23.94
N SER A 595 14.13 -3.94 -24.75
CA SER A 595 15.05 -4.28 -25.81
C SER A 595 14.28 -4.45 -27.11
N PHE A 596 14.88 -3.95 -28.17
CA PHE A 596 14.42 -4.04 -29.54
C PHE A 596 15.55 -4.63 -30.40
N SER A 597 15.21 -5.51 -31.32
CA SER A 597 16.16 -5.98 -32.32
C SER A 597 15.50 -6.34 -33.62
N PHE A 598 16.26 -6.26 -34.71
CA PHE A 598 15.90 -6.80 -36.01
C PHE A 598 17.17 -7.15 -36.77
N TRP A 599 17.06 -7.93 -37.83
CA TRP A 599 18.16 -8.25 -38.71
C TRP A 599 18.09 -7.40 -39.96
N ALA A 600 19.25 -6.95 -40.43
CA ALA A 600 19.35 -6.19 -41.66
C ALA A 600 20.58 -6.61 -42.46
N THR A 601 20.46 -6.54 -43.78
CA THR A 601 21.58 -6.70 -44.70
C THR A 601 21.24 -6.03 -46.02
N PHE A 602 22.26 -5.81 -46.83
CA PHE A 602 22.05 -5.32 -48.16
C PHE A 602 21.91 -6.45 -49.19
N PRO A 603 21.11 -6.32 -50.26
CA PRO A 603 20.81 -7.44 -51.16
C PRO A 603 21.73 -7.56 -52.39
N PHE A 604 22.71 -6.67 -52.61
CA PHE A 604 23.45 -6.61 -53.88
C PHE A 604 24.49 -7.70 -54.12
N ASN A 605 24.77 -7.96 -55.40
CA ASN A 605 25.86 -8.80 -55.90
C ASN A 605 27.11 -7.95 -56.26
N PRO A 606 28.29 -8.57 -56.47
CA PRO A 606 29.53 -7.83 -56.77
C PRO A 606 29.50 -6.98 -58.05
N LEU A 607 28.67 -7.32 -59.05
CA LEU A 607 28.54 -6.56 -60.31
C LEU A 607 27.75 -5.25 -60.14
N TYR A 608 26.90 -5.17 -59.12
CA TYR A 608 26.13 -3.97 -58.86
C TYR A 608 27.00 -2.84 -58.29
N GLN A 609 28.04 -3.17 -57.52
CA GLN A 609 28.95 -2.17 -56.97
C GLN A 609 29.69 -1.40 -58.07
N SER A 610 30.23 -2.11 -59.08
CA SER A 610 30.85 -1.47 -60.25
C SER A 610 29.86 -0.67 -61.09
N THR A 611 28.59 -1.07 -61.12
CA THR A 611 27.51 -0.33 -61.79
C THR A 611 27.21 0.99 -61.08
N CYS A 612 27.11 0.99 -59.75
CA CYS A 612 26.87 2.20 -58.97
C CYS A 612 28.07 3.16 -58.95
N ASP A 613 29.29 2.65 -58.91
CA ASP A 613 30.50 3.47 -58.99
C ASP A 613 30.58 4.21 -60.33
N ALA A 614 30.12 3.59 -61.42
CA ALA A 614 29.97 4.24 -62.72
C ALA A 614 28.87 5.31 -62.77
N LEU A 615 27.93 5.31 -61.82
CA LEU A 615 26.78 6.24 -61.70
C LEU A 615 26.98 7.34 -60.65
N GLY A 616 28.19 7.51 -60.13
CA GLY A 616 28.52 8.58 -59.18
C GLY A 616 28.86 8.12 -57.76
N GLY A 617 28.94 6.81 -57.52
CA GLY A 617 29.47 6.21 -56.29
C GLY A 617 28.49 5.30 -55.55
N PHE A 618 29.02 4.25 -54.93
CA PHE A 618 28.26 3.31 -54.10
C PHE A 618 27.87 3.91 -52.74
N THR A 619 26.58 3.88 -52.38
CA THR A 619 26.08 4.31 -51.06
C THR A 619 25.58 3.11 -50.26
N TYR A 620 26.26 2.76 -49.16
CA TYR A 620 25.79 1.70 -48.28
C TYR A 620 24.54 2.11 -47.47
N PRO A 621 23.62 1.16 -47.18
CA PRO A 621 22.45 1.44 -46.38
C PRO A 621 22.78 1.93 -44.97
N LYS A 622 21.94 2.85 -44.48
CA LYS A 622 21.96 3.33 -43.10
C LYS A 622 20.52 3.51 -42.65
N LEU A 623 20.18 3.03 -41.47
CA LEU A 623 18.81 3.09 -40.95
C LEU A 623 18.74 4.04 -39.75
N LYS A 624 17.53 4.52 -39.44
CA LYS A 624 17.20 5.18 -38.17
C LYS A 624 16.06 4.43 -37.52
N VAL A 625 16.24 4.05 -36.27
CA VAL A 625 15.21 3.42 -35.46
C VAL A 625 14.69 4.44 -34.48
N GLN A 626 13.37 4.61 -34.42
CA GLN A 626 12.75 5.50 -33.46
C GLN A 626 11.45 4.93 -32.90
N PHE A 627 11.16 5.30 -31.67
CA PHE A 627 9.98 4.96 -30.93
C PHE A 627 9.26 6.25 -30.59
N ARG A 628 8.10 6.47 -31.21
CA ARG A 628 7.30 7.67 -30.99
C ARG A 628 6.18 7.40 -30.02
N ASP A 629 5.85 8.37 -29.20
CA ASP A 629 4.64 8.32 -28.41
C ASP A 629 3.39 8.34 -29.30
N VAL A 630 2.44 7.44 -29.03
CA VAL A 630 1.18 7.36 -29.78
C VAL A 630 0.33 8.63 -29.59
N VAL A 631 0.41 9.26 -28.42
CA VAL A 631 -0.44 10.42 -28.08
C VAL A 631 0.11 11.71 -28.67
N THR A 632 1.37 12.02 -28.39
CA THR A 632 2.01 13.28 -28.80
C THR A 632 2.68 13.21 -30.17
N GLY A 633 2.95 12.01 -30.70
CA GLY A 633 3.71 11.80 -31.94
C GLY A 633 5.21 12.11 -31.82
N LEU A 634 5.68 12.52 -30.64
CA LEU A 634 7.09 12.87 -30.39
C LEU A 634 7.95 11.61 -30.32
N THR A 635 9.17 11.69 -30.85
CA THR A 635 10.16 10.61 -30.70
C THR A 635 10.66 10.56 -29.26
N ALA A 636 10.24 9.54 -28.51
CA ALA A 636 10.67 9.31 -27.14
C ALA A 636 12.08 8.72 -27.09
N VAL A 637 12.38 7.80 -28.02
CA VAL A 637 13.66 7.09 -28.09
C VAL A 637 14.05 6.95 -29.55
N GLY A 638 15.33 7.13 -29.89
CA GLY A 638 15.78 6.80 -31.24
C GLY A 638 17.25 7.06 -31.49
N ASP A 639 17.80 6.35 -32.46
CA ASP A 639 19.18 6.54 -32.93
C ASP A 639 19.31 6.13 -34.40
N SER A 640 20.37 6.61 -35.04
CA SER A 640 20.79 6.11 -36.35
C SER A 640 21.71 4.91 -36.18
N THR A 641 21.56 3.92 -37.05
CA THR A 641 22.47 2.78 -37.12
C THR A 641 23.81 3.21 -37.71
N PRO A 642 24.89 2.48 -37.42
CA PRO A 642 26.06 2.49 -38.30
C PRO A 642 25.68 2.09 -39.74
N THR A 643 26.55 2.40 -40.68
CA THR A 643 26.42 1.93 -42.06
C THR A 643 26.44 0.40 -42.13
N ILE A 644 25.49 -0.18 -42.87
CA ILE A 644 25.34 -1.63 -43.02
C ILE A 644 26.20 -2.09 -44.20
N SER A 645 27.44 -2.51 -43.91
CA SER A 645 28.44 -2.91 -44.91
C SER A 645 28.75 -4.41 -44.94
N SER A 646 28.08 -5.22 -44.12
CA SER A 646 28.24 -6.67 -44.11
C SER A 646 27.47 -7.35 -45.24
N ASN A 647 28.10 -8.32 -45.91
CA ASN A 647 27.48 -9.18 -46.93
C ASN A 647 26.63 -10.32 -46.33
N GLY A 648 26.50 -10.38 -45.01
CA GLY A 648 25.60 -11.28 -44.28
C GLY A 648 24.54 -10.51 -43.48
N TRP A 649 23.57 -11.26 -42.95
CA TRP A 649 22.62 -10.75 -41.98
C TRP A 649 23.34 -10.22 -40.75
N THR A 650 23.06 -8.97 -40.37
CA THR A 650 23.61 -8.32 -39.18
C THR A 650 22.47 -7.97 -38.24
N GLN A 651 22.57 -8.38 -36.97
CA GLN A 651 21.57 -8.01 -35.97
C GLN A 651 21.83 -6.57 -35.52
N ILE A 652 20.79 -5.76 -35.61
CA ILE A 652 20.75 -4.42 -35.06
C ILE A 652 19.87 -4.49 -33.82
N GLY A 653 20.44 -4.11 -32.68
CA GLY A 653 19.78 -4.20 -31.39
C GLY A 653 19.96 -2.94 -30.58
N TYR A 654 18.95 -2.60 -29.81
CA TYR A 654 18.91 -1.45 -28.92
C TYR A 654 18.25 -1.85 -27.61
N ARG A 655 18.71 -1.27 -26.51
CA ARG A 655 18.04 -1.34 -25.21
C ARG A 655 17.99 0.01 -24.55
N TRP A 656 16.94 0.27 -23.79
CA TRP A 656 16.77 1.54 -23.08
C TRP A 656 15.83 1.35 -21.89
N THR A 657 15.93 2.24 -20.91
CA THR A 657 14.94 2.34 -19.84
C THR A 657 13.86 3.32 -20.27
N MET A 658 12.60 2.91 -20.18
CA MET A 658 11.47 3.71 -20.61
C MET A 658 11.37 4.99 -19.77
N PRO A 659 11.34 6.19 -20.38
CA PRO A 659 11.14 7.43 -19.63
C PRO A 659 9.75 7.50 -18.99
N GLN A 660 9.61 8.39 -18.01
CA GLN A 660 8.32 8.71 -17.40
C GLN A 660 7.39 9.43 -18.39
N GLY A 661 6.08 9.18 -18.28
CA GLY A 661 5.07 9.87 -19.09
C GLY A 661 4.71 9.22 -20.44
N TYR A 662 5.37 8.12 -20.82
CA TYR A 662 5.05 7.37 -22.03
C TYR A 662 4.44 6.01 -21.69
N SER A 663 3.32 5.67 -22.31
CA SER A 663 2.65 4.39 -22.11
C SER A 663 2.46 3.59 -23.39
N ASN A 664 2.40 4.21 -24.58
CA ASN A 664 2.20 3.52 -25.85
C ASN A 664 3.15 4.09 -26.89
N LEU A 665 3.80 3.21 -27.66
CA LEU A 665 4.81 3.61 -28.63
C LEU A 665 4.47 3.11 -30.04
N VAL A 666 4.92 3.86 -31.03
CA VAL A 666 4.98 3.47 -32.43
C VAL A 666 6.45 3.22 -32.78
N LEU A 667 6.77 2.00 -33.17
CA LEU A 667 8.05 1.64 -33.76
C LEU A 667 8.11 2.18 -35.18
N GLU A 668 9.25 2.78 -35.55
CA GLU A 668 9.58 3.06 -36.93
C GLU A 668 11.04 2.76 -37.26
N ILE A 669 11.22 2.10 -38.41
CA ILE A 669 12.52 1.89 -39.05
C ILE A 669 12.52 2.72 -40.34
N LEU A 670 13.45 3.67 -40.43
CA LEU A 670 13.56 4.62 -41.54
C LEU A 670 14.89 4.45 -42.27
N ASN A 671 14.88 4.80 -43.54
CA ASN A 671 16.08 4.97 -44.33
C ASN A 671 16.74 6.29 -43.93
N ASP A 672 17.95 6.24 -43.38
CA ASP A 672 18.70 7.41 -42.91
C ASP A 672 19.87 7.76 -43.83
N ALA A 673 20.07 6.99 -44.90
CA ALA A 673 21.05 7.30 -45.93
C ALA A 673 20.53 8.41 -46.87
N PRO A 674 21.43 9.19 -47.49
CA PRO A 674 21.08 10.32 -48.37
C PRO A 674 20.35 9.92 -49.67
N GLY A 675 20.11 8.63 -49.91
CA GLY A 675 19.66 8.09 -51.19
C GLY A 675 20.82 7.93 -52.19
N GLY A 676 20.62 7.13 -53.24
CA GLY A 676 21.62 6.82 -54.25
C GLY A 676 21.82 5.31 -54.47
N CYS A 677 22.50 4.98 -55.57
CA CYS A 677 22.72 3.60 -56.01
C CYS A 677 23.47 2.79 -54.93
N GLY A 678 22.90 1.66 -54.54
CA GLY A 678 23.44 0.79 -53.49
C GLY A 678 22.73 0.90 -52.13
N ASN A 679 21.75 1.78 -51.99
CA ASN A 679 21.06 1.98 -50.71
C ASN A 679 19.97 0.94 -50.40
N ASP A 680 19.76 -0.04 -51.30
CA ASP A 680 18.81 -1.13 -51.13
C ASP A 680 19.07 -1.96 -49.87
N ILE A 681 18.00 -2.41 -49.22
CA ILE A 681 18.09 -3.07 -47.92
C ILE A 681 17.08 -4.20 -47.78
N ALA A 682 17.47 -5.23 -47.02
CA ALA A 682 16.61 -6.30 -46.55
C ALA A 682 16.54 -6.26 -45.02
N ILE A 683 15.35 -6.48 -44.45
CA ILE A 683 15.14 -6.57 -42.99
C ILE A 683 14.33 -7.81 -42.63
N ASP A 684 14.60 -8.38 -41.45
CA ASP A 684 13.98 -9.61 -40.95
C ASP A 684 13.90 -9.65 -39.41
N ASP A 685 13.11 -10.57 -38.84
CA ASP A 685 13.11 -10.95 -37.42
C ASP A 685 13.00 -9.75 -36.44
N ILE A 686 11.96 -8.93 -36.57
CA ILE A 686 11.72 -7.79 -35.68
C ILE A 686 11.19 -8.30 -34.33
N VAL A 687 11.87 -7.96 -33.24
CA VAL A 687 11.51 -8.39 -31.87
C VAL A 687 11.58 -7.20 -30.92
N TYR A 688 10.57 -7.07 -30.08
CA TYR A 688 10.52 -6.11 -28.98
C TYR A 688 10.00 -6.76 -27.70
N GLY A 689 10.65 -6.47 -26.57
CA GLY A 689 10.24 -7.02 -25.29
C GLY A 689 10.97 -6.39 -24.10
N SER A 690 10.52 -6.76 -22.89
CA SER A 690 11.19 -6.33 -21.65
C SER A 690 12.36 -7.26 -21.32
N CYS A 691 13.42 -6.72 -20.74
CA CYS A 691 14.58 -7.50 -20.30
C CYS A 691 15.06 -7.17 -18.89
N ASP A 692 14.17 -6.69 -18.01
CA ASP A 692 14.53 -6.45 -16.62
C ASP A 692 14.90 -7.72 -15.88
N ALA A 693 15.85 -7.58 -14.96
CA ALA A 693 16.16 -8.57 -13.96
C ALA A 693 14.92 -8.90 -13.11
N LEU A 694 14.74 -10.19 -12.84
CA LEU A 694 13.72 -10.65 -11.90
C LEU A 694 14.22 -10.43 -10.47
N PRO A 695 13.36 -9.95 -9.55
CA PRO A 695 13.72 -9.90 -8.14
C PRO A 695 13.86 -11.32 -7.58
N VAL A 696 14.88 -11.49 -6.76
CA VAL A 696 15.23 -12.71 -6.05
C VAL A 696 15.20 -12.41 -4.55
N VAL A 697 14.58 -13.31 -3.79
CA VAL A 697 14.56 -13.26 -2.34
C VAL A 697 15.62 -14.21 -1.81
N ASN A 698 16.63 -13.65 -1.14
CA ASN A 698 17.68 -14.38 -0.47
C ASN A 698 17.43 -14.37 1.05
N THR A 699 17.76 -15.47 1.72
CA THR A 699 17.65 -15.61 3.18
C THR A 699 18.83 -16.44 3.69
N SER A 700 19.20 -16.28 4.96
CA SER A 700 20.21 -17.14 5.60
C SER A 700 19.72 -18.57 5.86
N SER A 701 18.41 -18.77 6.07
CA SER A 701 17.75 -20.08 6.22
C SER A 701 16.24 -19.97 5.97
N LEU A 702 15.64 -20.96 5.29
CA LEU A 702 14.18 -21.07 5.11
C LEU A 702 13.47 -21.78 6.28
N THR A 703 14.25 -22.16 7.28
CA THR A 703 13.82 -22.87 8.48
C THR A 703 14.33 -22.10 9.69
N GLY A 704 13.44 -21.66 10.57
CA GLY A 704 13.78 -20.89 11.76
C GLY A 704 12.93 -21.33 12.94
N CYS A 705 13.43 -21.18 14.16
CA CYS A 705 12.71 -21.59 15.36
C CYS A 705 11.66 -20.54 15.73
N LEU A 706 10.51 -21.00 16.22
CA LEU A 706 9.49 -20.08 16.75
C LEU A 706 10.12 -19.25 17.88
N GLY A 707 9.97 -17.93 17.84
CA GLY A 707 10.62 -17.00 18.77
C GLY A 707 11.87 -16.30 18.21
N ASP A 708 12.53 -16.85 17.20
CA ASP A 708 13.71 -16.21 16.57
C ASP A 708 13.33 -15.08 15.61
N SER A 709 14.33 -14.37 15.09
CA SER A 709 14.18 -13.38 14.02
C SER A 709 14.68 -13.94 12.68
N ILE A 710 13.92 -13.74 11.60
CA ILE A 710 14.37 -14.01 10.23
C ILE A 710 14.38 -12.73 9.39
N ARG A 711 15.38 -12.60 8.53
CA ARG A 711 15.52 -11.49 7.58
C ARG A 711 15.53 -12.01 6.14
N PHE A 712 14.49 -11.67 5.38
CA PHE A 712 14.46 -11.82 3.94
C PHE A 712 15.13 -10.61 3.28
N VAL A 713 16.03 -10.85 2.33
CA VAL A 713 16.73 -9.79 1.59
C VAL A 713 16.35 -9.89 0.11
N GLY A 714 15.74 -8.83 -0.39
CA GLY A 714 15.44 -8.63 -1.79
C GLY A 714 16.65 -8.16 -2.57
N SER A 715 16.89 -8.78 -3.72
CA SER A 715 17.86 -8.30 -4.71
C SER A 715 17.31 -8.48 -6.12
N LEU A 716 17.91 -7.84 -7.11
CA LEU A 716 17.63 -8.15 -8.52
C LEU A 716 18.64 -9.17 -9.01
N SER A 717 18.22 -10.11 -9.85
CA SER A 717 19.11 -11.10 -10.48
C SER A 717 20.25 -10.45 -11.28
N ASP A 718 20.03 -9.23 -11.77
CA ASP A 718 21.04 -8.32 -12.29
C ASP A 718 20.72 -6.90 -11.80
N SER A 719 21.61 -6.34 -10.97
CA SER A 719 21.41 -5.03 -10.35
C SER A 719 21.62 -3.85 -11.30
N THR A 720 22.20 -4.08 -12.49
CA THR A 720 22.56 -3.04 -13.47
C THR A 720 21.43 -2.68 -14.43
N VAL A 721 20.34 -3.46 -14.45
CA VAL A 721 19.31 -3.41 -15.51
C VAL A 721 18.12 -2.50 -15.17
N LEU A 722 17.83 -2.27 -13.88
CA LEU A 722 16.82 -1.31 -13.42
C LEU A 722 17.53 -0.11 -12.73
N PRO A 723 17.96 0.93 -13.48
CA PRO A 723 18.72 2.04 -12.93
C PRO A 723 17.85 2.98 -12.07
N GLY A 724 18.47 3.63 -11.09
CA GLY A 724 17.81 4.61 -10.22
C GLY A 724 17.12 4.04 -8.97
N PRO A 725 16.37 4.87 -8.23
CA PRO A 725 15.63 4.47 -7.04
C PRO A 725 14.53 3.44 -7.35
N LYS A 726 14.30 2.52 -6.40
CA LYS A 726 13.41 1.37 -6.55
C LYS A 726 12.41 1.35 -5.42
N ASP A 727 11.14 1.11 -5.77
CA ASP A 727 10.11 0.84 -4.79
C ASP A 727 10.03 -0.66 -4.55
N HIS A 728 9.81 -1.03 -3.29
CA HIS A 728 9.67 -2.41 -2.86
C HIS A 728 8.32 -2.57 -2.17
N GLN A 729 7.71 -3.75 -2.29
CA GLN A 729 6.55 -4.13 -1.52
C GLN A 729 6.61 -5.64 -1.26
N TRP A 730 6.58 -6.02 0.01
CA TRP A 730 6.48 -7.43 0.37
C TRP A 730 5.04 -7.91 0.40
N GLN A 731 4.83 -9.14 -0.05
CA GLN A 731 3.53 -9.79 -0.02
C GLN A 731 3.60 -11.13 0.71
N ILE A 732 2.47 -11.52 1.29
CA ILE A 732 2.25 -12.78 1.98
C ILE A 732 1.07 -13.54 1.36
N ALA A 733 1.15 -14.86 1.32
CA ALA A 733 0.07 -15.74 0.89
C ALA A 733 0.01 -17.03 1.71
N PRO A 734 -1.19 -17.62 1.92
CA PRO A 734 -1.32 -18.91 2.59
C PRO A 734 -0.85 -20.09 1.71
N ALA A 735 -0.80 -19.92 0.38
CA ALA A 735 -0.33 -20.92 -0.58
C ALA A 735 0.40 -20.23 -1.75
N LEU A 736 1.26 -20.96 -2.46
CA LEU A 736 2.02 -20.43 -3.60
C LEU A 736 1.11 -19.84 -4.71
N ALA A 737 -0.06 -20.45 -4.92
CA ALA A 737 -1.06 -19.99 -5.89
C ALA A 737 -1.78 -18.68 -5.47
N GLY A 738 -1.61 -18.23 -4.22
CA GLY A 738 -2.30 -17.06 -3.66
C GLY A 738 -3.53 -17.44 -2.80
N PRO A 739 -4.38 -16.45 -2.44
CA PRO A 739 -4.27 -15.03 -2.81
C PRO A 739 -3.07 -14.36 -2.13
N TRP A 740 -2.42 -13.46 -2.88
CA TRP A 740 -1.28 -12.67 -2.39
C TRP A 740 -1.76 -11.31 -1.87
N VAL A 741 -1.35 -10.95 -0.66
CA VAL A 741 -1.74 -9.70 0.02
C VAL A 741 -0.50 -8.90 0.39
N ASP A 742 -0.55 -7.58 0.21
CA ASP A 742 0.52 -6.67 0.63
C ASP A 742 0.66 -6.66 2.15
N ILE A 743 1.89 -6.79 2.66
CA ILE A 743 2.21 -6.62 4.07
C ILE A 743 2.30 -5.11 4.34
N PRO A 744 1.42 -4.52 5.17
CA PRO A 744 1.42 -3.08 5.41
C PRO A 744 2.78 -2.56 5.91
N GLY A 745 3.29 -1.50 5.30
CA GLY A 745 4.55 -0.86 5.68
C GLY A 745 5.82 -1.59 5.24
N ALA A 746 5.73 -2.81 4.70
CA ALA A 746 6.89 -3.59 4.24
C ALA A 746 7.41 -3.13 2.87
N THR A 747 7.96 -1.91 2.84
CA THR A 747 8.41 -1.20 1.62
C THR A 747 9.93 -1.10 1.47
N LEU A 748 10.66 -1.78 2.35
CA LEU A 748 12.12 -1.84 2.32
C LEU A 748 12.61 -2.97 1.40
N PRO A 749 13.87 -2.90 0.92
CA PRO A 749 14.49 -3.99 0.15
C PRO A 749 14.71 -5.28 0.98
N TYR A 750 14.30 -5.29 2.25
CA TYR A 750 14.33 -6.46 3.12
C TYR A 750 13.05 -6.50 3.96
N LEU A 751 12.69 -7.69 4.44
CA LEU A 751 11.61 -7.93 5.40
C LEU A 751 12.19 -8.64 6.62
N VAL A 752 11.89 -8.12 7.81
CA VAL A 752 12.24 -8.76 9.09
C VAL A 752 10.96 -9.24 9.74
N ILE A 753 10.92 -10.52 10.10
CA ILE A 753 9.89 -11.10 10.96
C ILE A 753 10.56 -11.39 12.30
N ASN A 754 10.13 -10.69 13.35
CA ASN A 754 10.71 -10.79 14.68
C ASN A 754 9.65 -10.52 15.77
N PRO A 755 9.32 -11.51 16.63
CA PRO A 755 9.70 -12.92 16.53
C PRO A 755 8.91 -13.68 15.46
N ILE A 756 9.39 -14.82 14.99
CA ILE A 756 8.61 -15.75 14.15
C ILE A 756 7.47 -16.34 15.00
N ALA A 757 6.22 -15.99 14.69
CA ALA A 757 5.04 -16.52 15.37
C ALA A 757 4.46 -17.77 14.65
N PRO A 758 3.63 -18.59 15.34
CA PRO A 758 2.94 -19.72 14.70
C PRO A 758 2.07 -19.32 13.50
N ALA A 759 1.58 -18.08 13.47
CA ALA A 759 0.81 -17.57 12.34
C ALA A 759 1.67 -17.25 11.09
N ASP A 760 2.99 -17.14 11.23
CA ASP A 760 3.89 -16.75 10.14
C ASP A 760 4.47 -17.95 9.38
N THR A 761 4.46 -19.13 10.01
CA THR A 761 4.92 -20.40 9.41
C THR A 761 3.89 -20.97 8.43
N GLY A 762 4.37 -21.73 7.45
CA GLY A 762 3.56 -22.35 6.41
C GLY A 762 3.14 -21.39 5.29
N LYS A 763 3.31 -20.08 5.49
CA LYS A 763 3.01 -19.02 4.52
C LYS A 763 4.16 -18.79 3.55
N PHE A 764 3.81 -18.22 2.40
CA PHE A 764 4.74 -17.82 1.35
C PHE A 764 4.93 -16.32 1.35
N TYR A 765 6.18 -15.89 1.20
CA TYR A 765 6.58 -14.49 1.12
C TYR A 765 7.20 -14.22 -0.24
N ARG A 766 6.89 -13.08 -0.84
CA ARG A 766 7.53 -12.64 -2.09
C ARG A 766 7.76 -11.14 -2.08
N LEU A 767 8.69 -10.72 -2.92
CA LEU A 767 9.04 -9.33 -3.12
C LEU A 767 8.48 -8.84 -4.46
N ILE A 768 7.84 -7.68 -4.42
CA ILE A 768 7.55 -6.86 -5.60
C ILE A 768 8.60 -5.76 -5.68
N VAL A 769 9.16 -5.56 -6.88
CA VAL A 769 10.06 -4.44 -7.18
C VAL A 769 9.56 -3.71 -8.41
N ALA A 770 9.59 -2.37 -8.37
CA ALA A 770 9.32 -1.51 -9.51
C ALA A 770 10.26 -0.31 -9.50
N ALA A 771 10.36 0.40 -10.62
CA ALA A 771 10.94 1.74 -10.63
C ALA A 771 10.13 2.67 -9.70
N HIS A 772 10.82 3.63 -9.09
CA HIS A 772 10.18 4.55 -8.15
C HIS A 772 8.94 5.25 -8.75
N GLY A 773 7.83 5.24 -8.02
CA GLY A 773 6.53 5.79 -8.42
C GLY A 773 5.65 4.82 -9.24
N SER A 774 6.18 3.69 -9.70
CA SER A 774 5.47 2.77 -10.59
C SER A 774 4.90 1.52 -9.90
N ILE A 775 5.12 1.33 -8.60
CA ILE A 775 4.77 0.08 -7.90
C ILE A 775 3.26 -0.20 -7.84
N ALA A 776 2.43 0.84 -7.89
CA ALA A 776 0.98 0.74 -7.92
C ALA A 776 0.43 0.27 -9.28
N ILE A 777 1.26 0.26 -10.34
CA ILE A 777 0.85 -0.11 -11.70
C ILE A 777 1.17 -1.60 -11.94
N PRO A 778 0.17 -2.51 -12.03
CA PRO A 778 0.41 -3.94 -12.03
C PRO A 778 1.28 -4.47 -13.19
N ILE A 779 1.26 -3.81 -14.35
CA ILE A 779 2.08 -4.16 -15.52
C ILE A 779 3.56 -3.73 -15.37
N CYS A 780 3.86 -2.83 -14.44
CA CYS A 780 5.17 -2.19 -14.28
C CYS A 780 5.99 -2.73 -13.10
N ARG A 781 5.46 -3.73 -12.41
CA ARG A 781 6.10 -4.37 -11.27
C ARG A 781 6.60 -5.76 -11.64
N SER A 782 7.79 -6.10 -11.14
CA SER A 782 8.36 -7.43 -11.22
C SER A 782 8.14 -8.13 -9.89
N THR A 783 7.74 -9.40 -9.92
CA THR A 783 7.44 -10.19 -8.71
C THR A 783 8.41 -11.35 -8.59
N SER A 784 8.98 -11.55 -7.41
CA SER A 784 9.84 -12.71 -7.14
C SER A 784 8.99 -13.99 -7.05
N PRO A 785 9.61 -15.17 -7.24
CA PRO A 785 9.01 -16.41 -6.77
C PRO A 785 8.65 -16.33 -5.27
N GLY A 786 7.62 -17.08 -4.88
CA GLY A 786 7.20 -17.19 -3.48
C GLY A 786 8.12 -18.12 -2.70
N VAL A 787 8.58 -17.67 -1.54
CA VAL A 787 9.45 -18.40 -0.62
C VAL A 787 8.65 -18.82 0.61
N LYS A 788 8.62 -20.13 0.91
CA LYS A 788 7.89 -20.65 2.07
C LYS A 788 8.73 -20.51 3.34
N LEU A 789 8.16 -19.95 4.40
CA LEU A 789 8.76 -19.97 5.74
C LEU A 789 8.28 -21.20 6.51
N ASN A 790 9.19 -22.06 6.94
CA ASN A 790 8.87 -23.19 7.81
C ASN A 790 9.40 -22.91 9.23
N GLY A 791 8.50 -22.60 10.15
CA GLY A 791 8.79 -22.47 11.58
C GLY A 791 8.93 -23.84 12.25
N GLN A 792 9.95 -24.02 13.08
CA GLN A 792 10.16 -25.21 13.90
C GLN A 792 9.82 -24.93 15.37
N THR A 793 9.15 -25.88 16.03
CA THR A 793 8.86 -25.76 17.47
C THR A 793 10.10 -26.12 18.30
N PRO A 794 10.48 -25.30 19.29
CA PRO A 794 11.50 -25.67 20.28
C PRO A 794 10.97 -26.73 21.25
N SER A 795 11.88 -27.48 21.88
CA SER A 795 11.54 -28.45 22.92
C SER A 795 11.32 -27.77 24.27
N ALA A 796 10.41 -28.31 25.08
CA ALA A 796 10.23 -27.94 26.49
C ALA A 796 10.88 -29.00 27.39
N ALA A 797 11.54 -28.57 28.47
CA ALA A 797 12.23 -29.47 29.41
C ALA A 797 11.25 -30.44 30.10
N PRO A 798 11.68 -31.64 30.51
CA PRO A 798 10.90 -32.49 31.41
C PRO A 798 10.66 -31.74 32.73
N THR A 799 9.52 -32.01 33.36
CA THR A 799 9.21 -31.47 34.69
C THR A 799 9.98 -32.21 35.78
N SER A 800 10.16 -33.53 35.64
CA SER A 800 10.96 -34.34 36.54
C SER A 800 11.48 -35.62 35.87
N ALA A 801 12.39 -36.32 36.56
CA ALA A 801 12.84 -37.67 36.23
C ALA A 801 12.55 -38.61 37.42
N GLY A 802 12.07 -39.81 37.14
CA GLY A 802 11.65 -40.80 38.14
C GLY A 802 12.29 -42.18 37.93
N LYS A 803 12.10 -43.05 38.92
CA LYS A 803 12.58 -44.45 38.98
C LYS A 803 11.47 -45.33 39.55
N ASN A 804 11.54 -46.64 39.33
CA ASN A 804 10.53 -47.60 39.81
C ASN A 804 10.99 -48.47 40.98
N LYS A 805 12.25 -48.32 41.41
CA LYS A 805 12.82 -48.99 42.58
C LYS A 805 13.82 -48.03 43.23
N ASN A 806 13.90 -48.04 44.55
CA ASN A 806 14.90 -47.31 45.33
C ASN A 806 15.54 -48.22 46.37
N ASN A 807 16.67 -47.80 46.97
CA ASN A 807 17.36 -48.52 48.05
C ASN A 807 17.52 -50.02 47.76
N ILE A 808 18.09 -50.32 46.57
CA ILE A 808 18.23 -51.69 46.10
C ILE A 808 19.61 -52.24 46.46
N CYS A 809 19.69 -53.55 46.69
CA CYS A 809 20.98 -54.23 46.76
C CYS A 809 21.70 -54.24 45.38
N PRO A 810 23.05 -54.35 45.34
CA PRO A 810 23.82 -54.30 44.09
C PRO A 810 23.37 -55.31 43.03
N GLY A 811 23.22 -54.86 41.77
CA GLY A 811 22.95 -55.74 40.62
C GLY A 811 21.48 -55.85 40.20
N ILE A 812 20.57 -55.13 40.87
CA ILE A 812 19.14 -55.07 40.52
C ILE A 812 18.88 -54.11 39.36
N VAL A 813 17.96 -54.49 38.46
CA VAL A 813 17.57 -53.68 37.30
C VAL A 813 16.52 -52.65 37.71
N VAL A 814 16.80 -51.38 37.41
CA VAL A 814 15.91 -50.23 37.67
C VAL A 814 15.50 -49.58 36.34
N LYS A 815 14.23 -49.24 36.21
CA LYS A 815 13.67 -48.49 35.09
C LYS A 815 13.53 -47.02 35.48
N ILE A 816 14.29 -46.16 34.80
CA ILE A 816 14.21 -44.70 34.92
C ILE A 816 13.34 -44.12 33.79
N TYR A 817 12.61 -43.04 34.08
CA TYR A 817 11.65 -42.43 33.15
C TYR A 817 11.52 -40.91 33.37
N ARG A 818 10.96 -40.20 32.38
CA ARG A 818 10.62 -38.78 32.52
C ARG A 818 9.14 -38.53 32.76
N THR A 819 8.85 -37.42 33.43
CA THR A 819 7.51 -36.83 33.51
C THR A 819 7.52 -35.44 32.86
N GLY A 820 6.46 -35.10 32.13
CA GLY A 820 6.33 -33.81 31.44
C GLY A 820 7.34 -33.58 30.31
N GLY A 821 7.34 -32.36 29.75
CA GLY A 821 8.17 -31.97 28.61
C GLY A 821 7.60 -32.36 27.24
N ILE A 822 7.99 -31.61 26.21
CA ILE A 822 7.52 -31.76 24.82
C ILE A 822 8.72 -31.67 23.87
N LEU A 823 8.88 -32.63 22.96
CA LEU A 823 9.93 -32.58 21.94
C LEU A 823 9.57 -31.60 20.83
N GLY A 824 10.52 -30.74 20.48
CA GLY A 824 10.50 -29.91 19.28
C GLY A 824 10.74 -30.73 18.00
N ASN A 825 10.56 -30.09 16.84
CA ASN A 825 10.76 -30.75 15.54
C ASN A 825 12.17 -31.35 15.40
N GLY A 826 12.26 -32.69 15.29
CA GLY A 826 13.52 -33.41 15.12
C GLY A 826 14.36 -33.57 16.40
N ALA A 827 13.81 -33.22 17.56
CA ALA A 827 14.45 -33.41 18.86
C ALA A 827 14.30 -34.85 19.39
N SER A 828 15.15 -35.23 20.33
CA SER A 828 15.06 -36.52 21.05
C SER A 828 15.46 -36.39 22.51
N TRP A 829 14.91 -37.26 23.36
CA TRP A 829 15.30 -37.39 24.76
C TRP A 829 16.61 -38.15 24.90
N LYS A 830 17.53 -37.61 25.67
CA LYS A 830 18.87 -38.16 25.91
C LYS A 830 19.10 -38.32 27.41
N TRP A 831 19.55 -39.51 27.81
CA TRP A 831 19.91 -39.86 29.18
C TRP A 831 21.42 -39.90 29.36
N TYR A 832 21.92 -39.24 30.40
CA TYR A 832 23.34 -39.11 30.71
C TYR A 832 23.66 -39.55 32.14
N THR A 833 24.93 -39.86 32.42
CA THR A 833 25.45 -40.03 33.79
C THR A 833 26.60 -39.05 34.07
N GLY A 834 26.89 -38.85 35.36
CA GLY A 834 27.97 -37.99 35.86
C GLY A 834 27.63 -36.51 35.85
N SER A 835 27.11 -35.97 34.74
CA SER A 835 26.63 -34.58 34.65
C SER A 835 25.58 -34.40 33.53
N PRO A 836 24.83 -33.28 33.54
CA PRO A 836 23.95 -32.90 32.44
C PRO A 836 24.68 -32.79 31.08
N GLY A 837 24.54 -33.82 30.23
CA GLY A 837 25.25 -33.88 28.95
C GLY A 837 26.62 -34.56 28.99
N GLY A 838 26.93 -35.29 30.07
CA GLY A 838 28.14 -36.09 30.23
C GLY A 838 28.13 -37.36 29.36
N THR A 839 28.33 -38.53 29.98
CA THR A 839 28.34 -39.80 29.25
C THR A 839 26.92 -40.19 28.86
N LEU A 840 26.62 -40.29 27.56
CA LEU A 840 25.31 -40.73 27.08
C LEU A 840 25.11 -42.23 27.40
N VAL A 841 24.05 -42.54 28.15
CA VAL A 841 23.70 -43.91 28.56
C VAL A 841 22.54 -44.47 27.74
N GLY A 842 21.65 -43.61 27.23
CA GLY A 842 20.53 -44.06 26.42
C GLY A 842 19.67 -42.93 25.86
N THR A 843 18.63 -43.30 25.13
CA THR A 843 17.69 -42.36 24.50
C THR A 843 16.26 -42.88 24.59
N GLY A 844 15.30 -41.98 24.72
CA GLY A 844 13.87 -42.33 24.81
C GLY A 844 13.22 -41.88 26.12
N ASP A 845 11.92 -42.10 26.22
CA ASP A 845 11.11 -41.67 27.38
C ASP A 845 11.43 -42.48 28.65
N THR A 846 11.91 -43.71 28.47
CA THR A 846 12.28 -44.63 29.56
C THR A 846 13.60 -45.33 29.22
N LEU A 847 14.37 -45.70 30.24
CA LEU A 847 15.63 -46.42 30.12
C LEU A 847 15.76 -47.45 31.26
N ALA A 848 16.24 -48.65 30.95
CA ALA A 848 16.58 -49.65 31.97
C ALA A 848 18.08 -49.57 32.29
N VAL A 849 18.42 -49.54 33.58
CA VAL A 849 19.78 -49.41 34.11
C VAL A 849 20.02 -50.45 35.21
N THR A 850 21.28 -50.83 35.44
CA THR A 850 21.66 -51.81 36.47
C THR A 850 22.89 -51.29 37.22
N PRO A 851 22.73 -50.25 38.05
CA PRO A 851 23.85 -49.65 38.77
C PRO A 851 24.41 -50.63 39.83
N ALA A 852 25.73 -50.70 39.95
CA ALA A 852 26.43 -51.46 41.00
C ALA A 852 26.84 -50.59 42.20
N VAL A 853 26.75 -49.28 42.04
CA VAL A 853 26.98 -48.24 43.06
C VAL A 853 25.95 -47.14 42.84
N THR A 854 25.65 -46.36 43.88
CA THR A 854 24.73 -45.22 43.80
C THR A 854 25.05 -44.33 42.60
N THR A 855 24.10 -44.16 41.68
CA THR A 855 24.32 -43.48 40.39
C THR A 855 23.21 -42.48 40.08
N THR A 856 23.59 -41.24 39.75
CA THR A 856 22.69 -40.19 39.26
C THR A 856 22.64 -40.16 37.73
N TYR A 857 21.43 -40.20 37.18
CA TYR A 857 21.11 -40.09 35.75
C TYR A 857 20.44 -38.75 35.45
N TYR A 858 20.70 -38.20 34.26
CA TYR A 858 20.17 -36.90 33.81
C TYR A 858 19.45 -37.03 32.47
N ILE A 859 18.25 -36.46 32.33
CA ILE A 859 17.51 -36.42 31.05
C ILE A 859 17.28 -34.99 30.57
N ARG A 860 17.55 -34.75 29.27
CA ARG A 860 17.16 -33.52 28.57
C ARG A 860 16.73 -33.77 27.12
N ALA A 861 16.00 -32.83 26.53
CA ALA A 861 15.73 -32.83 25.11
C ALA A 861 16.90 -32.15 24.37
N GLU A 862 17.35 -32.78 23.30
CA GLU A 862 18.31 -32.21 22.37
C GLU A 862 17.69 -32.17 20.98
N GLY A 863 17.63 -30.98 20.37
CA GLY A 863 17.10 -30.77 19.03
C GLY A 863 17.73 -29.57 18.32
N LEU A 864 17.32 -29.33 17.07
CA LEU A 864 17.88 -28.27 16.24
C LEU A 864 17.64 -26.86 16.78
N CYS A 865 16.51 -26.64 17.47
CA CYS A 865 16.12 -25.34 17.99
C CYS A 865 16.68 -25.00 19.36
N ASN A 866 16.84 -26.00 20.22
CA ASN A 866 17.39 -25.82 21.56
C ASN A 866 17.80 -27.15 22.19
N THR A 867 18.67 -27.05 23.18
CA THR A 867 18.90 -28.08 24.19
C THR A 867 18.25 -27.61 25.49
N THR A 868 17.39 -28.42 26.09
CA THR A 868 16.66 -28.04 27.31
C THR A 868 17.53 -28.21 28.56
N ALA A 869 17.09 -27.60 29.67
CA ALA A 869 17.59 -27.98 30.99
C ALA A 869 17.39 -29.49 31.25
N ALA A 870 18.27 -30.07 32.06
CA ALA A 870 18.21 -31.48 32.41
C ALA A 870 17.55 -31.69 33.78
N GLN A 871 16.83 -32.81 33.92
CA GLN A 871 16.32 -33.29 35.20
C GLN A 871 17.13 -34.49 35.66
N ALA A 872 17.35 -34.61 36.97
CA ALA A 872 18.16 -35.66 37.57
C ALA A 872 17.29 -36.70 38.30
N VAL A 873 17.76 -37.95 38.33
CA VAL A 873 17.23 -39.02 39.18
C VAL A 873 18.39 -39.84 39.71
N THR A 874 18.45 -40.06 41.02
CA THR A 874 19.49 -40.88 41.67
C THR A 874 18.90 -42.25 42.02
N VAL A 875 19.60 -43.32 41.67
CA VAL A 875 19.32 -44.68 42.13
C VAL A 875 20.32 -44.99 43.23
N PHE A 876 19.83 -45.20 44.46
CA PHE A 876 20.64 -45.55 45.62
C PHE A 876 20.86 -47.05 45.71
N ILE A 877 22.08 -47.46 46.05
CA ILE A 877 22.46 -48.85 46.33
C ILE A 877 22.83 -48.93 47.82
N SER A 878 21.95 -49.49 48.64
CA SER A 878 22.10 -49.73 50.10
C SER A 878 21.29 -50.99 50.46
N CYS A 879 21.78 -51.83 51.38
CA CYS A 879 21.02 -52.96 51.97
C CYS A 879 20.84 -52.70 53.48
N ASP A 880 20.42 -51.48 53.78
CA ASP A 880 20.53 -50.81 55.07
C ASP A 880 19.18 -50.88 55.81
N ILE A 881 19.14 -51.57 56.95
CA ILE A 881 17.95 -51.95 57.74
C ILE A 881 17.79 -51.14 59.05
N ASP A 882 18.69 -50.21 59.32
CA ASP A 882 18.74 -49.28 60.47
C ASP A 882 19.33 -47.97 59.91
N LYS A 883 18.48 -47.15 59.29
CA LYS A 883 18.93 -46.08 58.38
C LYS A 883 19.41 -44.81 59.09
N ASP A 884 19.02 -44.62 60.33
CA ASP A 884 19.46 -43.53 61.19
C ASP A 884 20.50 -43.96 62.22
N ASP A 885 20.93 -45.22 62.22
CA ASP A 885 22.01 -45.79 63.03
C ASP A 885 21.74 -45.71 64.56
N ASP A 886 20.48 -45.74 64.99
CA ASP A 886 20.08 -45.64 66.39
C ASP A 886 20.08 -47.02 67.09
N GLY A 887 20.18 -48.12 66.34
CA GLY A 887 20.19 -49.50 66.83
C GLY A 887 18.80 -50.14 66.97
N ILE A 888 17.74 -49.41 66.64
CA ILE A 888 16.39 -49.91 66.42
C ILE A 888 16.23 -50.18 64.91
N PRO A 889 15.77 -51.38 64.50
CA PRO A 889 15.59 -51.64 63.07
C PRO A 889 14.37 -50.93 62.46
N ASP A 890 14.48 -50.42 61.23
CA ASP A 890 13.44 -49.64 60.51
C ASP A 890 12.00 -50.24 60.57
N TYR A 891 11.91 -51.57 60.51
CA TYR A 891 10.63 -52.29 60.50
C TYR A 891 9.97 -52.35 61.90
N ILE A 892 10.74 -52.12 62.95
CA ILE A 892 10.28 -51.97 64.33
C ILE A 892 9.73 -50.56 64.53
N GLU A 893 10.44 -49.54 64.08
CA GLU A 893 10.04 -48.12 64.19
C GLU A 893 8.82 -47.78 63.33
N SER A 894 8.61 -48.55 62.25
CA SER A 894 7.36 -48.52 61.47
C SER A 894 6.10 -48.83 62.31
N ASN A 895 6.25 -49.24 63.58
CA ASN A 895 5.20 -49.46 64.59
C ASN A 895 4.01 -50.31 64.09
N ILE A 896 4.30 -51.32 63.26
CA ILE A 896 3.30 -52.30 62.83
C ILE A 896 3.40 -53.52 63.74
N ALA A 897 2.39 -53.76 64.56
CA ALA A 897 2.37 -54.87 65.53
C ALA A 897 2.68 -56.27 64.92
N ALA A 898 2.39 -56.49 63.63
CA ALA A 898 2.70 -57.74 62.93
C ALA A 898 4.17 -57.84 62.44
N ALA A 899 4.88 -56.72 62.34
CA ALA A 899 6.24 -56.60 61.82
C ALA A 899 7.26 -57.27 62.74
N VAL A 900 7.12 -57.10 64.06
CA VAL A 900 8.01 -57.68 65.10
C VAL A 900 8.22 -59.20 64.91
N ALA A 901 7.17 -59.93 64.54
CA ALA A 901 7.23 -61.38 64.35
C ALA A 901 7.42 -61.83 62.89
N ASN A 902 7.18 -60.96 61.90
CA ASN A 902 7.07 -61.35 60.50
C ASN A 902 7.88 -60.50 59.50
N GLY A 903 8.63 -59.49 59.94
CA GLY A 903 9.46 -58.62 59.09
C GLY A 903 10.43 -59.40 58.20
N TYR A 904 11.13 -60.37 58.78
CA TYR A 904 12.10 -61.23 58.10
C TYR A 904 11.58 -62.63 57.74
N ASN A 905 10.33 -62.93 58.10
CA ASN A 905 9.80 -64.28 57.95
C ASN A 905 9.39 -64.53 56.49
N THR A 906 10.34 -64.94 55.65
CA THR A 906 10.09 -65.31 54.24
C THR A 906 9.06 -66.45 54.07
N SER A 907 8.72 -67.16 55.15
CA SER A 907 7.67 -68.20 55.16
C SER A 907 6.30 -67.66 55.58
N TYR A 908 6.17 -66.38 55.95
CA TYR A 908 4.91 -65.73 56.28
C TYR A 908 3.99 -65.67 55.05
N PRO A 909 2.74 -66.15 55.13
CA PRO A 909 1.78 -66.04 54.03
C PRO A 909 1.46 -64.57 53.75
N GLY A 910 2.10 -63.99 52.73
CA GLY A 910 1.97 -62.58 52.40
C GLY A 910 3.29 -61.81 52.36
N TYR A 911 4.44 -62.46 52.63
CA TYR A 911 5.75 -61.84 52.47
C TYR A 911 5.96 -61.31 51.04
N LYS A 912 6.25 -60.01 50.91
CA LYS A 912 6.58 -59.31 49.65
C LYS A 912 7.90 -58.58 49.82
N ASP A 913 8.76 -58.67 48.81
CA ASP A 913 10.08 -58.02 48.80
C ASP A 913 10.37 -57.58 47.35
N ILE A 914 9.96 -56.36 47.02
CA ILE A 914 9.89 -55.75 45.70
C ILE A 914 11.15 -54.93 45.43
N ASN A 915 11.69 -54.27 46.45
CA ASN A 915 12.97 -53.56 46.41
C ASN A 915 14.18 -54.51 46.59
N ASN A 916 13.98 -55.77 46.99
CA ASN A 916 15.01 -56.79 47.18
C ASN A 916 15.97 -56.46 48.34
N ASP A 917 15.46 -55.89 49.43
CA ASP A 917 16.19 -55.55 50.65
C ASP A 917 16.08 -56.62 51.78
N PHE A 918 15.32 -57.70 51.54
CA PHE A 918 15.07 -58.81 52.47
C PHE A 918 14.13 -58.52 53.64
N ILE A 919 13.43 -57.39 53.61
CA ILE A 919 12.34 -57.08 54.53
C ILE A 919 11.01 -57.22 53.80
N ASN A 920 9.95 -57.47 54.56
CA ASN A 920 8.61 -57.49 53.99
C ASN A 920 8.11 -56.05 53.74
N ASP A 921 7.93 -55.68 52.48
CA ASP A 921 7.41 -54.38 52.07
C ASP A 921 6.03 -54.08 52.68
N ASP A 922 5.24 -55.06 53.10
CA ASP A 922 3.96 -54.80 53.77
C ASP A 922 4.12 -54.15 55.16
N PHE A 923 5.34 -54.11 55.71
CA PHE A 923 5.65 -53.70 57.08
C PHE A 923 6.64 -52.54 57.22
N GLN A 924 7.21 -52.04 56.12
CA GLN A 924 8.12 -50.88 56.14
C GLN A 924 7.43 -49.63 55.62
N ALA A 925 7.77 -48.48 56.18
CA ALA A 925 7.32 -47.21 55.65
C ALA A 925 7.83 -46.99 54.22
N ASP A 926 9.12 -47.25 53.94
CA ASP A 926 9.77 -47.03 52.64
C ASP A 926 9.62 -48.17 51.61
N GLY A 927 8.96 -49.28 51.99
CA GLY A 927 8.58 -50.38 51.11
C GLY A 927 7.50 -49.99 50.09
N ASP A 928 7.23 -50.86 49.11
CA ASP A 928 6.19 -50.64 48.08
C ASP A 928 5.25 -51.85 48.00
N SER A 929 4.23 -51.90 48.85
CA SER A 929 3.37 -53.08 49.05
C SER A 929 2.60 -53.52 47.80
N ASP A 930 2.25 -52.59 46.90
CA ASP A 930 1.40 -52.86 45.73
C ASP A 930 2.14 -52.81 44.38
N ASN A 931 3.43 -52.45 44.40
CA ASN A 931 4.35 -52.39 43.27
C ASN A 931 3.97 -51.35 42.21
N ASP A 932 3.35 -50.25 42.62
CA ASP A 932 3.02 -49.13 41.74
C ASP A 932 4.17 -48.10 41.61
N GLY A 933 5.21 -48.24 42.44
CA GLY A 933 6.40 -47.41 42.47
C GLY A 933 6.32 -46.23 43.44
N ILE A 934 5.29 -46.17 44.29
CA ILE A 934 5.13 -45.21 45.40
C ILE A 934 5.39 -45.96 46.71
N ALA A 935 6.21 -45.39 47.60
CA ALA A 935 6.48 -46.00 48.90
C ALA A 935 5.25 -45.93 49.82
N ASN A 936 5.08 -46.89 50.73
CA ASN A 936 3.86 -47.04 51.54
C ASN A 936 3.49 -45.76 52.30
N TYR A 937 4.46 -45.07 52.92
CA TYR A 937 4.21 -43.81 53.63
C TYR A 937 3.67 -42.69 52.73
N LEU A 938 3.94 -42.73 51.42
CA LEU A 938 3.46 -41.77 50.42
C LEU A 938 2.32 -42.32 49.54
N ASP A 939 1.97 -43.59 49.67
CA ASP A 939 1.02 -44.26 48.80
C ASP A 939 -0.42 -44.02 49.28
N PRO A 940 -1.24 -43.24 48.55
CA PRO A 940 -2.63 -42.98 48.94
C PRO A 940 -3.52 -44.23 48.89
N THR A 941 -3.05 -45.32 48.29
CA THR A 941 -3.74 -46.60 48.18
C THR A 941 -3.27 -47.64 49.19
N PHE A 942 -2.26 -47.32 50.01
CA PHE A 942 -1.78 -48.19 51.06
C PHE A 942 -2.89 -48.48 52.07
N SER A 943 -3.06 -49.77 52.40
CA SER A 943 -4.21 -50.22 53.17
C SER A 943 -4.14 -49.72 54.61
N GLY A 944 -5.18 -48.99 55.03
CA GLY A 944 -5.30 -48.49 56.39
C GLY A 944 -4.59 -47.15 56.64
N ARG A 945 -4.11 -46.48 55.58
CA ARG A 945 -3.48 -45.15 55.65
C ARG A 945 -4.29 -44.15 56.47
N ILE A 946 -3.61 -43.45 57.36
CA ILE A 946 -4.11 -42.32 58.13
C ILE A 946 -3.27 -41.11 57.72
N ASP A 947 -3.92 -39.99 57.42
CA ASP A 947 -3.27 -38.75 56.99
C ASP A 947 -4.22 -37.63 57.43
N LEU A 948 -4.20 -37.38 58.73
CA LEU A 948 -5.01 -36.37 59.40
C LEU A 948 -4.27 -35.03 59.36
N SER A 949 -4.99 -33.95 59.63
CA SER A 949 -4.35 -32.65 59.80
C SER A 949 -3.53 -32.66 61.09
N GLY A 950 -2.21 -32.78 60.98
CA GLY A 950 -1.25 -32.68 62.09
C GLY A 950 -1.23 -31.29 62.77
N PRO A 951 -0.24 -30.99 63.62
CA PRO A 951 -0.15 -29.73 64.39
C PRO A 951 -0.21 -28.45 63.53
N LEU A 952 0.21 -28.54 62.25
CA LEU A 952 0.15 -27.47 61.25
C LEU A 952 -1.20 -27.32 60.54
N GLY A 953 -2.18 -28.20 60.82
CA GLY A 953 -3.55 -28.10 60.35
C GLY A 953 -3.78 -28.49 58.89
N VAL A 954 -2.84 -29.19 58.25
CA VAL A 954 -2.91 -29.66 56.87
C VAL A 954 -2.42 -31.10 56.74
N PRO A 955 -3.12 -31.98 56.00
CA PRO A 955 -2.56 -33.24 55.51
C PRO A 955 -1.31 -32.94 54.67
N ASP A 956 -0.18 -33.54 55.01
CA ASP A 956 1.12 -33.31 54.35
C ASP A 956 1.45 -34.39 53.31
N GLY A 957 0.67 -35.48 53.31
CA GLY A 957 0.82 -36.59 52.37
C GLY A 957 1.66 -37.74 52.92
N ILE A 958 2.14 -37.67 54.15
CA ILE A 958 2.78 -38.77 54.88
C ILE A 958 1.68 -39.57 55.61
N ASP A 959 1.96 -40.82 55.97
CA ASP A 959 1.03 -41.67 56.71
C ASP A 959 1.36 -41.55 58.19
N ASP A 960 0.48 -40.92 58.99
CA ASP A 960 0.61 -40.64 60.43
C ASP A 960 0.92 -41.88 61.30
N ARG A 961 0.86 -43.08 60.73
CA ARG A 961 1.25 -44.33 61.40
C ARG A 961 2.76 -44.58 61.38
N PHE A 962 3.48 -43.89 60.50
CA PHE A 962 4.93 -43.99 60.33
C PHE A 962 5.66 -42.70 60.72
N ASP A 963 4.92 -41.68 61.18
CA ASP A 963 5.39 -40.35 61.57
C ASP A 963 4.56 -40.00 62.81
N PHE A 964 5.06 -40.37 63.98
CA PHE A 964 4.27 -40.38 65.21
C PHE A 964 4.10 -38.97 65.79
N ASP A 965 5.10 -38.13 65.64
CA ASP A 965 5.09 -36.77 66.12
C ASP A 965 4.49 -35.74 65.14
N LEU A 966 4.30 -36.15 63.88
CA LEU A 966 3.70 -35.39 62.78
C LEU A 966 4.54 -34.19 62.34
N ASP A 967 5.87 -34.32 62.38
CA ASP A 967 6.81 -33.29 61.94
C ASP A 967 7.18 -33.41 60.45
N GLY A 968 6.78 -34.50 59.80
CA GLY A 968 7.02 -34.81 58.39
C GLY A 968 8.25 -35.69 58.14
N LYS A 969 8.91 -36.15 59.19
CA LYS A 969 9.94 -37.18 59.19
C LYS A 969 9.32 -38.49 59.68
N ILE A 970 9.66 -39.59 59.02
CA ILE A 970 9.12 -40.90 59.42
C ILE A 970 10.02 -41.47 60.51
N ASN A 971 9.41 -42.16 61.49
CA ASN A 971 10.08 -42.72 62.67
C ASN A 971 11.40 -43.43 62.32
N MET A 972 11.42 -44.28 61.30
CA MET A 972 12.62 -45.02 60.83
C MET A 972 13.76 -44.18 60.23
N LEU A 973 13.64 -42.86 60.30
CA LEU A 973 14.68 -41.91 59.92
C LEU A 973 14.88 -40.87 61.03
N ASP A 974 14.09 -40.94 62.10
CA ASP A 974 13.94 -39.93 63.13
C ASP A 974 14.63 -40.36 64.42
N LEU A 975 15.44 -39.46 65.00
CA LEU A 975 16.24 -39.81 66.18
C LEU A 975 15.49 -39.55 67.50
N ASP A 976 14.29 -38.97 67.43
CA ASP A 976 13.39 -38.61 68.54
C ASP A 976 11.94 -38.66 68.01
N SER A 977 11.42 -39.88 67.84
CA SER A 977 10.19 -40.20 67.09
C SER A 977 8.90 -39.62 67.68
N ASP A 978 8.88 -39.29 68.97
CA ASP A 978 7.74 -38.65 69.62
C ASP A 978 7.98 -37.19 70.03
N ASN A 979 9.22 -36.73 69.86
CA ASN A 979 9.67 -35.37 69.97
C ASN A 979 9.56 -34.81 71.40
N ASP A 980 9.86 -35.66 72.38
CA ASP A 980 9.89 -35.35 73.79
C ASP A 980 11.28 -34.84 74.27
N GLY A 981 12.30 -34.91 73.40
CA GLY A 981 13.67 -34.45 73.67
C GLY A 981 14.61 -35.52 74.22
N ILE A 982 14.15 -36.76 74.31
CA ILE A 982 14.91 -37.98 74.55
C ILE A 982 15.08 -38.67 73.19
N ALA A 983 16.24 -39.27 72.96
CA ALA A 983 16.48 -39.95 71.70
C ALA A 983 15.98 -41.41 71.75
N ASP A 984 15.46 -41.91 70.65
CA ASP A 984 14.93 -43.28 70.50
C ASP A 984 15.95 -44.34 71.00
N VAL A 985 17.23 -44.16 70.65
CA VAL A 985 18.33 -45.00 71.13
C VAL A 985 18.40 -45.05 72.66
N ALA A 986 18.22 -43.93 73.35
CA ALA A 986 18.31 -43.86 74.81
C ALA A 986 17.10 -44.54 75.46
N GLU A 987 15.91 -44.36 74.89
CA GLU A 987 14.65 -44.95 75.37
C GLU A 987 14.57 -46.45 75.14
N ALA A 988 15.22 -46.92 74.08
CA ALA A 988 15.42 -48.34 73.80
C ALA A 988 16.59 -48.97 74.58
N TYR A 989 17.19 -48.25 75.53
CA TYR A 989 18.33 -48.68 76.37
C TYR A 989 19.65 -48.85 75.61
N GLY A 990 19.79 -48.25 74.44
CA GLY A 990 21.03 -48.18 73.69
C GLY A 990 22.11 -47.38 74.40
N VAL A 991 23.36 -47.64 74.03
CA VAL A 991 24.50 -46.83 74.48
C VAL A 991 24.54 -45.56 73.62
N ASP A 992 24.44 -44.40 74.24
CA ASP A 992 24.54 -43.07 73.64
C ASP A 992 25.17 -42.12 74.69
N ALA A 993 26.50 -42.17 74.80
CA ALA A 993 27.20 -41.43 75.84
C ALA A 993 27.54 -39.99 75.44
N ASP A 994 27.58 -39.67 74.14
CA ASP A 994 27.74 -38.30 73.66
C ASP A 994 26.42 -37.59 73.37
N GLY A 995 25.30 -38.32 73.33
CA GLY A 995 23.94 -37.82 73.22
C GLY A 995 23.58 -37.45 71.80
N ASP A 996 24.18 -38.08 70.78
CA ASP A 996 23.96 -37.74 69.37
C ASP A 996 22.77 -38.49 68.74
N GLY A 997 22.03 -39.25 69.55
CA GLY A 997 20.87 -40.03 69.12
C GLY A 997 21.23 -41.30 68.38
N LYS A 998 22.52 -41.62 68.21
CA LYS A 998 22.98 -42.83 67.52
C LYS A 998 23.62 -43.80 68.51
N ILE A 999 23.65 -45.08 68.11
CA ILE A 999 24.31 -46.08 68.94
C ILE A 999 25.84 -45.89 68.94
N ASP A 1000 26.37 -45.73 70.14
CA ASP A 1000 27.77 -45.44 70.38
C ASP A 1000 28.68 -46.64 70.00
N ASN A 1001 29.92 -46.36 69.58
CA ASN A 1001 30.86 -47.37 69.07
C ASN A 1001 30.32 -48.21 67.90
N PHE A 1002 29.52 -47.60 67.03
CA PHE A 1002 28.95 -48.23 65.82
C PHE A 1002 30.01 -48.96 64.99
N SER A 1003 29.71 -50.22 64.66
CA SER A 1003 30.48 -51.04 63.73
C SER A 1003 29.53 -51.94 62.98
N ASP A 1004 29.55 -51.91 61.65
CA ASP A 1004 28.77 -52.78 60.79
C ASP A 1004 29.71 -53.54 59.82
N THR A 1005 29.82 -54.86 60.00
CA THR A 1005 30.82 -55.72 59.35
C THR A 1005 30.31 -56.34 58.06
N ASP A 1006 29.01 -56.61 58.00
CA ASP A 1006 28.30 -57.22 56.88
C ASP A 1006 27.52 -56.22 56.02
N GLY A 1007 27.48 -54.96 56.42
CA GLY A 1007 26.99 -53.86 55.62
C GLY A 1007 25.47 -53.82 55.55
N ASP A 1008 24.79 -54.29 56.59
CA ASP A 1008 23.32 -54.29 56.66
C ASP A 1008 22.75 -53.09 57.40
N GLY A 1009 23.56 -52.21 57.98
CA GLY A 1009 23.10 -51.02 58.70
C GLY A 1009 23.02 -51.22 60.21
N LEU A 1010 22.87 -52.45 60.70
CA LEU A 1010 22.67 -52.68 62.13
C LEU A 1010 24.02 -52.82 62.87
N SER A 1011 24.17 -52.09 63.97
CA SER A 1011 25.42 -52.11 64.75
C SER A 1011 25.72 -53.48 65.36
N GLN A 1012 26.98 -53.92 65.30
CA GLN A 1012 27.43 -55.17 65.93
C GLN A 1012 27.27 -55.23 67.44
N ASN A 1013 27.02 -54.09 68.10
CA ASN A 1013 26.73 -54.05 69.52
C ASN A 1013 25.38 -54.72 69.83
N VAL A 1014 24.41 -54.63 68.91
CA VAL A 1014 23.05 -55.19 69.05
C VAL A 1014 22.75 -56.30 68.04
N ASP A 1015 23.58 -56.42 66.99
CA ASP A 1015 23.59 -57.53 66.05
C ASP A 1015 24.98 -58.12 65.78
N ALA A 1016 25.37 -59.07 66.62
CA ALA A 1016 26.64 -59.77 66.49
C ALA A 1016 26.74 -60.75 65.29
N ASN A 1017 25.72 -60.86 64.43
CA ASN A 1017 25.79 -61.72 63.25
C ASN A 1017 26.56 -61.03 62.09
N ASN A 1018 26.89 -61.79 61.03
CA ASN A 1018 27.65 -61.30 59.88
C ASN A 1018 27.08 -61.86 58.56
N THR A 1019 25.76 -62.02 58.48
CA THR A 1019 25.06 -62.65 57.34
C THR A 1019 24.35 -61.66 56.41
N GLY A 1020 24.59 -60.36 56.59
CA GLY A 1020 23.83 -59.25 56.02
C GLY A 1020 22.41 -59.23 56.59
N ALA A 1021 21.54 -58.38 56.01
CA ALA A 1021 20.13 -58.22 56.41
C ALA A 1021 19.33 -59.54 56.55
N ASN A 1022 19.80 -60.64 55.98
CA ASN A 1022 19.17 -61.94 56.14
C ASN A 1022 19.50 -62.56 57.52
N ASN A 1023 18.47 -62.69 58.37
CA ASN A 1023 18.54 -63.21 59.74
C ASN A 1023 19.17 -62.23 60.75
N SER A 1024 19.12 -60.92 60.46
CA SER A 1024 19.45 -59.88 61.43
C SER A 1024 18.59 -59.99 62.69
N SER A 1025 19.20 -59.69 63.83
CA SER A 1025 18.60 -59.70 65.17
C SER A 1025 17.48 -58.65 65.28
N VAL A 1026 16.75 -58.60 66.41
CA VAL A 1026 15.71 -57.57 66.64
C VAL A 1026 16.27 -56.22 67.10
N GLY A 1027 17.60 -56.05 67.14
CA GLY A 1027 18.27 -54.84 67.63
C GLY A 1027 17.96 -54.54 69.11
N LEU A 1028 17.86 -53.26 69.46
CA LEU A 1028 17.46 -52.80 70.80
C LEU A 1028 16.02 -53.19 71.16
N GLY A 1029 15.14 -53.42 70.18
CA GLY A 1029 13.78 -53.96 70.36
C GLY A 1029 12.79 -52.96 70.98
N LEU A 1030 11.61 -53.45 71.39
CA LEU A 1030 10.51 -52.63 71.94
C LEU A 1030 10.54 -52.63 73.47
N ILE A 1031 11.22 -51.67 74.07
CA ILE A 1031 11.14 -51.43 75.53
C ILE A 1031 9.85 -50.68 75.83
N ASN A 1032 9.16 -51.11 76.89
CA ASN A 1032 7.90 -50.53 77.35
C ASN A 1032 7.82 -50.77 78.88
N PHE A 1033 7.82 -49.70 79.68
CA PHE A 1033 7.91 -49.81 81.15
C PHE A 1033 6.59 -50.00 81.86
N ASP A 1034 5.54 -49.38 81.35
CA ASP A 1034 4.23 -49.32 81.97
C ASP A 1034 3.27 -50.43 81.44
N ASN A 1035 3.69 -51.14 80.40
CA ASN A 1035 3.00 -52.18 79.63
C ASN A 1035 1.77 -51.70 78.86
N ASP A 1036 1.75 -50.46 78.39
CA ASP A 1036 0.73 -49.97 77.48
C ASP A 1036 1.00 -50.40 76.01
N PRO A 1037 0.23 -49.93 75.01
CA PRO A 1037 0.49 -50.24 73.59
C PRO A 1037 1.69 -49.54 72.94
N ASN A 1038 2.24 -48.49 73.55
CA ASN A 1038 3.28 -47.63 73.00
C ASN A 1038 4.64 -48.00 73.62
N PRO A 1039 5.64 -48.39 72.81
CA PRO A 1039 7.01 -48.49 73.30
C PRO A 1039 7.50 -47.13 73.81
N ASN A 1040 8.50 -47.11 74.70
CA ASN A 1040 9.01 -45.88 75.32
C ASN A 1040 9.34 -44.80 74.28
N PHE A 1041 10.05 -45.13 73.19
CA PHE A 1041 10.40 -44.18 72.10
C PHE A 1041 9.19 -43.58 71.32
N LEU A 1042 7.97 -43.94 71.72
CA LEU A 1042 6.70 -43.45 71.19
C LEU A 1042 5.72 -43.11 72.32
N ASP A 1043 6.19 -42.98 73.56
CA ASP A 1043 5.39 -42.73 74.74
C ASP A 1043 5.87 -41.46 75.43
N LEU A 1044 5.00 -40.46 75.54
CA LEU A 1044 5.36 -39.17 76.16
C LEU A 1044 5.38 -39.20 77.71
N ASP A 1045 5.05 -40.33 78.33
CA ASP A 1045 5.05 -40.58 79.79
C ASP A 1045 5.29 -42.07 80.05
N SER A 1046 6.54 -42.47 79.85
CA SER A 1046 7.01 -43.85 79.76
C SER A 1046 6.76 -44.70 81.01
N ASP A 1047 6.55 -44.10 82.18
CA ASP A 1047 6.25 -44.83 83.42
C ASP A 1047 4.81 -44.62 83.94
N ASN A 1048 4.09 -43.68 83.32
CA ASN A 1048 2.69 -43.31 83.53
C ASN A 1048 2.38 -42.75 84.93
N ASP A 1049 3.35 -42.07 85.55
CA ASP A 1049 3.16 -41.35 86.81
C ASP A 1049 2.41 -40.01 86.64
N GLY A 1050 2.23 -39.55 85.39
CA GLY A 1050 1.51 -38.33 85.05
C GLY A 1050 2.35 -37.07 85.00
N ILE A 1051 3.67 -37.17 85.03
CA ILE A 1051 4.66 -36.15 84.64
C ILE A 1051 5.19 -36.60 83.26
N PRO A 1052 5.25 -35.74 82.23
CA PRO A 1052 5.68 -36.20 80.92
C PRO A 1052 7.20 -36.30 80.87
N ASP A 1053 7.72 -37.22 80.06
CA ASP A 1053 9.14 -37.57 79.99
C ASP A 1053 10.02 -36.33 79.76
N VAL A 1054 9.62 -35.47 78.81
CA VAL A 1054 10.26 -34.16 78.53
C VAL A 1054 10.47 -33.31 79.78
N VAL A 1055 9.53 -33.28 80.73
CA VAL A 1055 9.63 -32.46 81.95
C VAL A 1055 10.59 -33.09 82.95
N GLU A 1056 10.61 -34.41 83.05
CA GLU A 1056 11.45 -35.14 84.00
C GLU A 1056 12.94 -35.10 83.62
N VAL A 1057 13.25 -35.11 82.33
CA VAL A 1057 14.60 -34.78 81.84
C VAL A 1057 14.89 -33.27 81.87
N GLY A 1058 13.95 -32.44 82.32
CA GLY A 1058 14.12 -30.99 82.52
C GLY A 1058 14.05 -30.17 81.24
N GLY A 1059 13.37 -30.68 80.22
CA GLY A 1059 12.98 -29.98 79.01
C GLY A 1059 11.81 -29.02 79.25
N PRO A 1060 11.63 -28.02 78.37
CA PRO A 1060 10.53 -27.07 78.39
C PRO A 1060 9.29 -27.68 77.73
N ASP A 1061 8.17 -27.63 78.45
CA ASP A 1061 6.84 -27.88 77.91
C ASP A 1061 5.84 -26.85 78.48
N ALA A 1062 5.90 -25.62 77.98
CA ALA A 1062 5.03 -24.54 78.45
C ALA A 1062 3.59 -24.69 77.95
N ASN A 1063 3.37 -25.51 76.91
CA ASN A 1063 2.06 -25.70 76.28
C ASN A 1063 1.34 -26.98 76.77
N ASN A 1064 2.05 -27.83 77.53
CA ASN A 1064 1.58 -29.05 78.17
C ASN A 1064 1.11 -30.13 77.18
N ASN A 1065 1.85 -30.29 76.08
CA ASN A 1065 1.59 -31.34 75.09
C ASN A 1065 2.50 -32.56 75.24
N GLY A 1066 3.39 -32.60 76.24
CA GLY A 1066 4.35 -33.68 76.45
C GLY A 1066 5.50 -33.66 75.45
N LYS A 1067 5.61 -32.64 74.60
CA LYS A 1067 6.65 -32.52 73.58
C LYS A 1067 7.54 -31.31 73.86
N ILE A 1068 8.75 -31.36 73.33
CA ILE A 1068 9.72 -30.30 73.58
C ILE A 1068 9.35 -28.98 72.90
N ASP A 1069 9.25 -27.92 73.69
CA ASP A 1069 8.87 -26.60 73.19
C ASP A 1069 9.99 -25.96 72.35
N GLY A 1070 9.57 -25.29 71.27
CA GLY A 1070 10.48 -24.52 70.43
C GLY A 1070 11.39 -25.37 69.56
N PHE A 1071 10.91 -26.54 69.12
CA PHE A 1071 11.64 -27.46 68.24
C PHE A 1071 12.38 -26.77 67.08
N VAL A 1072 13.68 -27.01 67.01
CA VAL A 1072 14.57 -26.53 65.93
C VAL A 1072 15.50 -27.68 65.57
N ASP A 1073 15.37 -28.15 64.34
CA ASP A 1073 16.28 -29.12 63.73
C ASP A 1073 16.99 -28.43 62.54
N ALA A 1074 18.19 -27.88 62.77
CA ALA A 1074 18.94 -27.15 61.76
C ALA A 1074 19.90 -28.04 60.95
N ASN A 1075 20.28 -29.20 61.49
CA ASN A 1075 21.14 -30.20 60.83
C ASN A 1075 20.33 -31.27 60.08
N GLY A 1076 19.02 -31.37 60.32
CA GLY A 1076 18.08 -32.28 59.66
C GLY A 1076 18.12 -33.69 60.23
N ASP A 1077 18.64 -33.89 61.44
CA ASP A 1077 18.81 -35.22 62.04
C ASP A 1077 17.62 -35.64 62.90
N GLY A 1078 16.57 -34.83 63.02
CA GLY A 1078 15.35 -35.16 63.78
C GLY A 1078 15.45 -34.88 65.27
N LEU A 1079 16.63 -34.54 65.77
CA LEU A 1079 16.85 -34.24 67.18
C LEU A 1079 16.83 -32.73 67.45
N HIS A 1080 16.39 -32.34 68.64
CA HIS A 1080 16.29 -30.93 68.99
C HIS A 1080 17.67 -30.23 69.21
N ASP A 1081 18.03 -29.25 68.37
CA ASP A 1081 19.32 -28.53 68.43
C ASP A 1081 19.48 -27.53 69.61
N GLY A 1082 18.41 -27.23 70.35
CA GLY A 1082 18.39 -26.16 71.35
C GLY A 1082 19.19 -26.43 72.64
N TYR A 1083 19.65 -27.66 72.87
CA TYR A 1083 20.48 -28.04 74.03
C TYR A 1083 21.96 -28.13 73.67
N PHE A 1084 22.84 -28.06 74.68
CA PHE A 1084 24.28 -27.85 74.51
C PHE A 1084 24.93 -28.79 73.46
N ASN A 1085 25.29 -28.23 72.31
CA ASN A 1085 25.89 -28.92 71.15
C ASN A 1085 24.94 -29.83 70.35
N ALA A 1086 23.62 -29.59 70.37
CA ALA A 1086 22.65 -30.41 69.64
C ALA A 1086 22.71 -31.89 70.08
N THR A 1087 22.49 -32.13 71.38
CA THR A 1087 22.49 -33.47 71.96
C THR A 1087 21.23 -33.70 72.78
N ALA A 1088 20.79 -34.96 72.90
CA ALA A 1088 19.64 -35.40 73.68
C ALA A 1088 19.70 -34.95 75.15
N LEU A 1089 18.51 -34.78 75.77
CA LEU A 1089 18.38 -34.37 77.17
C LEU A 1089 18.79 -35.47 78.16
N LEU A 1090 18.46 -36.72 77.84
CA LEU A 1090 18.95 -37.91 78.52
C LEU A 1090 20.17 -38.45 77.78
N LYS A 1091 21.20 -38.88 78.52
CA LYS A 1091 22.35 -39.58 77.96
C LYS A 1091 22.51 -40.89 78.70
N THR A 1092 22.86 -41.94 77.98
CA THR A 1092 23.08 -43.24 78.61
C THR A 1092 24.58 -43.45 78.87
N GLY A 1093 24.89 -44.35 79.79
CA GLY A 1093 26.24 -44.65 80.22
C GLY A 1093 26.86 -45.81 79.44
N ALA A 1094 28.01 -46.30 79.94
CA ALA A 1094 28.71 -47.39 79.27
C ALA A 1094 27.97 -48.73 79.37
N ASP A 1095 28.06 -49.54 78.31
CA ASP A 1095 27.75 -50.97 78.33
C ASP A 1095 28.89 -51.74 79.00
N THR A 1096 28.66 -52.19 80.23
CA THR A 1096 29.61 -52.96 81.04
C THR A 1096 29.45 -54.46 80.88
N THR A 1097 28.32 -54.92 80.33
CA THR A 1097 28.01 -56.35 80.11
C THR A 1097 28.27 -56.82 78.68
N SER A 1098 28.55 -55.91 77.76
CA SER A 1098 28.79 -56.13 76.33
C SER A 1098 27.60 -56.78 75.61
N ASP A 1099 26.37 -56.39 75.97
CA ASP A 1099 25.14 -56.84 75.33
C ASP A 1099 24.48 -55.77 74.43
N GLY A 1100 25.16 -54.64 74.24
CA GLY A 1100 24.71 -53.53 73.41
C GLY A 1100 23.80 -52.54 74.13
N ARG A 1101 23.47 -52.78 75.41
CA ARG A 1101 22.58 -51.93 76.21
C ARG A 1101 23.36 -51.17 77.28
N ALA A 1102 22.89 -49.98 77.59
CA ALA A 1102 23.47 -49.17 78.66
C ALA A 1102 23.16 -49.75 80.04
N ASP A 1103 24.19 -49.90 80.88
CA ASP A 1103 24.07 -50.39 82.26
C ASP A 1103 24.01 -49.26 83.31
N SER A 1104 24.05 -47.99 82.89
CA SER A 1104 24.09 -46.84 83.80
C SER A 1104 23.56 -45.58 83.13
N TYR A 1105 23.08 -44.64 83.95
CA TYR A 1105 22.57 -43.34 83.50
C TYR A 1105 23.33 -42.22 84.25
N PRO A 1106 24.27 -41.50 83.59
CA PRO A 1106 25.15 -40.53 84.24
C PRO A 1106 24.46 -39.21 84.65
N ASN A 1107 23.27 -38.92 84.10
CA ASN A 1107 22.45 -37.74 84.40
C ASN A 1107 20.98 -38.13 84.53
N LYS A 1108 20.18 -37.25 85.16
CA LYS A 1108 18.71 -37.41 85.28
C LYS A 1108 18.29 -38.73 85.92
N ASN A 1109 19.05 -39.12 86.94
CA ASN A 1109 18.81 -40.27 87.80
C ASN A 1109 19.12 -39.78 89.22
N PHE A 1110 18.09 -39.34 89.95
CA PHE A 1110 18.28 -38.59 91.18
C PHE A 1110 18.69 -39.48 92.36
N ASP A 1111 18.08 -40.66 92.51
CA ASP A 1111 18.37 -41.61 93.59
C ASP A 1111 19.58 -42.53 93.33
N THR A 1112 20.06 -42.59 92.09
CA THR A 1112 21.19 -43.40 91.58
C THR A 1112 20.96 -44.92 91.52
N ASP A 1113 19.72 -45.38 91.33
CA ASP A 1113 19.37 -46.81 91.31
C ASP A 1113 19.56 -47.53 89.96
N LEU A 1114 20.12 -46.84 88.96
CA LEU A 1114 20.29 -47.25 87.55
C LEU A 1114 19.05 -47.08 86.66
N ARG A 1115 17.96 -46.50 87.16
CA ARG A 1115 16.80 -46.06 86.39
C ARG A 1115 16.76 -44.52 86.36
N PRO A 1116 16.72 -43.88 85.18
CA PRO A 1116 16.55 -42.44 85.12
C PRO A 1116 15.12 -42.06 85.53
N ASN A 1117 14.94 -40.79 85.92
CA ASN A 1117 13.70 -40.26 86.47
C ASN A 1117 12.48 -40.57 85.60
N VAL A 1118 12.59 -40.38 84.27
CA VAL A 1118 11.55 -40.69 83.26
C VAL A 1118 10.99 -42.10 83.28
N TYR A 1119 11.74 -43.03 83.85
CA TYR A 1119 11.32 -44.41 83.95
C TYR A 1119 10.98 -44.76 85.39
N ASP A 1120 11.22 -43.90 86.39
CA ASP A 1120 11.10 -44.22 87.80
C ASP A 1120 9.99 -43.47 88.54
N ARG A 1121 9.15 -44.22 89.25
CA ARG A 1121 7.90 -43.69 89.86
C ARG A 1121 8.09 -43.06 91.25
N ASP A 1122 9.33 -43.04 91.74
CA ASP A 1122 9.77 -42.58 93.06
C ASP A 1122 11.21 -42.07 92.88
N SER A 1123 11.37 -41.02 92.08
CA SER A 1123 12.63 -40.55 91.50
C SER A 1123 13.70 -40.21 92.54
N ASP A 1124 13.30 -39.81 93.75
CA ASP A 1124 14.21 -39.49 94.84
C ASP A 1124 14.37 -40.60 95.90
N ALA A 1125 13.61 -41.68 95.74
CA ALA A 1125 13.55 -42.86 96.60
C ALA A 1125 13.28 -42.54 98.08
N ASP A 1126 12.50 -41.50 98.35
CA ASP A 1126 12.04 -41.21 99.70
C ASP A 1126 10.91 -42.17 100.14
N GLY A 1127 10.25 -42.84 99.20
CA GLY A 1127 9.16 -43.79 99.46
C GLY A 1127 7.76 -43.20 99.34
N ILE A 1128 7.62 -41.99 98.80
CA ILE A 1128 6.41 -41.40 98.25
C ILE A 1128 6.56 -41.41 96.72
N ALA A 1129 5.48 -41.69 95.99
CA ALA A 1129 5.56 -41.72 94.53
C ALA A 1129 5.44 -40.31 93.94
N ASP A 1130 6.13 -40.08 92.84
CA ASP A 1130 6.27 -38.79 92.14
C ASP A 1130 4.92 -38.17 91.80
N VAL A 1131 3.97 -38.98 91.30
CA VAL A 1131 2.56 -38.61 91.07
C VAL A 1131 1.92 -37.90 92.27
N LYS A 1132 2.20 -38.36 93.49
CA LYS A 1132 1.60 -37.84 94.72
C LYS A 1132 2.27 -36.55 95.18
N GLU A 1133 3.58 -36.47 95.06
CA GLU A 1133 4.40 -35.31 95.44
C GLU A 1133 4.11 -34.14 94.51
N SER A 1134 4.08 -34.42 93.21
CA SER A 1134 3.62 -33.50 92.15
C SER A 1134 2.17 -33.07 92.30
N GLY A 1135 1.40 -33.78 93.12
CA GLY A 1135 0.05 -33.39 93.49
C GLY A 1135 -1.04 -33.80 92.53
N LEU A 1136 -0.73 -34.81 91.72
CA LEU A 1136 -1.61 -35.43 90.75
C LEU A 1136 -2.45 -36.52 91.45
N PRO A 1137 -3.57 -36.94 90.83
CA PRO A 1137 -4.46 -37.92 91.44
C PRO A 1137 -3.90 -39.34 91.33
N ASP A 1138 -3.62 -39.96 92.47
CA ASP A 1138 -3.37 -41.39 92.63
C ASP A 1138 -4.15 -41.91 93.86
N ALA A 1139 -5.38 -42.38 93.64
CA ALA A 1139 -6.28 -42.79 94.72
C ALA A 1139 -6.00 -44.22 95.24
N ASP A 1140 -5.38 -45.08 94.44
CA ASP A 1140 -5.06 -46.46 94.82
C ASP A 1140 -3.60 -46.66 95.28
N LEU A 1141 -2.79 -45.59 95.19
CA LEU A 1141 -1.40 -45.50 95.65
C LEU A 1141 -0.49 -46.50 94.95
N ASN A 1142 -0.68 -46.67 93.64
CA ASN A 1142 0.11 -47.58 92.82
C ASN A 1142 1.27 -46.89 92.07
N GLY A 1143 1.43 -45.57 92.23
CA GLY A 1143 2.45 -44.76 91.57
C GLY A 1143 2.16 -44.47 90.10
N ILE A 1144 0.94 -44.76 89.63
CA ILE A 1144 0.43 -44.45 88.29
C ILE A 1144 -0.70 -43.45 88.47
N ILE A 1145 -0.76 -42.46 87.59
CA ILE A 1145 -1.84 -41.48 87.62
C ILE A 1145 -3.22 -42.11 87.32
N ASP A 1146 -4.24 -41.73 88.10
CA ASP A 1146 -5.63 -42.15 87.86
C ASP A 1146 -6.20 -41.50 86.60
N GLY A 1147 -6.53 -42.27 85.57
CA GLY A 1147 -7.13 -41.68 84.37
C GLY A 1147 -7.30 -42.62 83.19
N ALA A 1148 -7.59 -42.00 82.03
CA ALA A 1148 -7.45 -42.65 80.74
C ALA A 1148 -6.26 -41.99 80.01
N PHE A 1149 -5.50 -42.80 79.30
CA PHE A 1149 -4.32 -42.40 78.55
C PHE A 1149 -4.67 -42.07 77.09
N GLY A 1150 -3.88 -41.19 76.47
CA GLY A 1150 -3.97 -40.81 75.07
C GLY A 1150 -3.53 -41.93 74.13
N ALA A 1151 -3.51 -41.63 72.82
CA ALA A 1151 -2.88 -42.53 71.85
C ALA A 1151 -1.34 -42.42 71.86
N ASN A 1152 -0.83 -41.41 72.56
CA ASN A 1152 0.57 -41.05 72.73
C ASN A 1152 1.09 -41.36 74.15
N GLY A 1153 0.43 -42.28 74.85
CA GLY A 1153 0.73 -42.66 76.23
C GLY A 1153 0.37 -41.60 77.28
N TRP A 1154 0.42 -40.31 76.94
CA TRP A 1154 0.17 -39.22 77.87
C TRP A 1154 -1.23 -39.18 78.51
N ALA A 1155 -1.29 -39.00 79.83
CA ALA A 1155 -2.54 -38.98 80.59
C ALA A 1155 -3.49 -37.84 80.16
N ILE A 1156 -4.74 -38.18 79.77
CA ILE A 1156 -5.73 -37.20 79.26
C ILE A 1156 -6.08 -36.12 80.30
N ILE A 1157 -6.09 -36.51 81.58
CA ILE A 1157 -6.43 -35.58 82.65
C ILE A 1157 -5.35 -34.51 82.85
N VAL A 1158 -4.08 -34.82 82.55
CA VAL A 1158 -2.94 -33.89 82.65
C VAL A 1158 -2.81 -33.09 81.37
N SER A 1159 -2.79 -33.73 80.20
CA SER A 1159 -2.68 -33.07 78.89
C SER A 1159 -3.80 -32.06 78.61
N SER A 1160 -4.98 -32.21 79.24
CA SER A 1160 -6.07 -31.24 79.12
C SER A 1160 -5.87 -29.94 79.91
N MET A 1161 -4.83 -29.86 80.75
CA MET A 1161 -4.49 -28.65 81.50
C MET A 1161 -3.80 -27.62 80.60
N PRO A 1162 -4.04 -26.30 80.78
CA PRO A 1162 -3.38 -25.27 79.98
C PRO A 1162 -1.86 -25.16 80.15
N SER A 1163 -1.33 -25.68 81.26
CA SER A 1163 0.09 -25.74 81.62
C SER A 1163 0.24 -26.67 82.83
N LEU A 1164 1.24 -27.54 82.85
CA LEU A 1164 1.59 -28.32 84.04
C LEU A 1164 2.41 -27.46 85.01
N VAL A 1165 1.96 -27.39 86.26
CA VAL A 1165 2.68 -26.69 87.33
C VAL A 1165 2.90 -27.68 88.45
N LEU A 1166 4.10 -28.26 88.48
CA LEU A 1166 4.53 -29.18 89.51
C LEU A 1166 4.76 -28.45 90.83
N ARG A 1167 4.61 -29.16 91.94
CA ARG A 1167 4.79 -28.57 93.27
C ARG A 1167 6.28 -28.33 93.55
N ASN A 1168 6.50 -27.23 94.26
CA ASN A 1168 7.79 -26.83 94.80
C ASN A 1168 7.47 -26.05 96.09
N THR A 1169 7.49 -26.76 97.21
CA THR A 1169 6.94 -26.31 98.48
C THR A 1169 7.81 -25.24 99.15
N ASP A 1170 9.13 -25.34 99.03
CA ASP A 1170 10.09 -24.40 99.62
C ASP A 1170 10.69 -23.37 98.63
N THR A 1171 10.40 -23.52 97.33
CA THR A 1171 10.87 -22.71 96.20
C THR A 1171 12.36 -22.85 95.87
N ASP A 1172 12.98 -23.98 96.18
CA ASP A 1172 14.36 -24.27 95.80
C ASP A 1172 14.50 -24.76 94.34
N ILE A 1173 15.65 -25.34 93.98
CA ILE A 1173 15.92 -25.77 92.60
C ILE A 1173 15.27 -27.12 92.25
N ASN A 1174 15.00 -27.96 93.25
CA ASN A 1174 14.34 -29.23 93.06
C ASN A 1174 12.82 -29.02 93.14
N LEU A 1175 12.09 -29.87 92.44
CA LEU A 1175 10.63 -29.96 92.57
C LEU A 1175 10.33 -31.01 93.63
N ASP A 1176 9.13 -31.00 94.21
CA ASP A 1176 8.81 -31.88 95.35
C ASP A 1176 9.11 -33.37 95.05
N TYR A 1177 8.82 -33.86 93.84
CA TYR A 1177 9.13 -35.24 93.42
C TYR A 1177 10.63 -35.56 93.23
N LEU A 1178 11.50 -34.56 93.38
CA LEU A 1178 12.95 -34.65 93.33
C LEU A 1178 13.57 -34.09 94.61
N ASP A 1179 12.81 -33.98 95.70
CA ASP A 1179 13.27 -33.41 96.96
C ASP A 1179 12.81 -34.21 98.18
N ILE A 1180 13.78 -34.86 98.81
CA ILE A 1180 13.57 -35.71 99.99
C ILE A 1180 13.04 -34.95 101.23
N ASP A 1181 13.04 -33.61 101.23
CA ASP A 1181 12.59 -32.69 102.30
C ASP A 1181 11.98 -31.41 101.67
N SER A 1182 10.81 -31.54 101.04
CA SER A 1182 10.19 -30.53 100.15
C SER A 1182 9.92 -29.17 100.80
N ASP A 1183 9.79 -29.09 102.13
CA ASP A 1183 9.60 -27.82 102.87
C ASP A 1183 10.87 -27.30 103.56
N ASN A 1184 11.96 -28.06 103.45
CA ASN A 1184 13.30 -27.79 103.95
C ASN A 1184 13.32 -27.49 105.48
N ASP A 1185 12.43 -28.14 106.24
CA ASP A 1185 12.35 -28.01 107.70
C ASP A 1185 13.31 -28.94 108.45
N GLY A 1186 13.94 -29.88 107.74
CA GLY A 1186 14.90 -30.85 108.25
C GLY A 1186 14.29 -32.21 108.59
N ILE A 1187 13.07 -32.51 108.13
CA ILE A 1187 12.36 -33.78 108.27
C ILE A 1187 11.94 -34.26 106.88
N THR A 1188 12.29 -35.50 106.52
CA THR A 1188 11.96 -36.04 105.20
C THR A 1188 10.47 -36.27 104.99
N ASP A 1189 9.98 -36.10 103.77
CA ASP A 1189 8.55 -36.09 103.43
C ASP A 1189 7.84 -37.39 103.81
N ASN A 1190 8.49 -38.54 103.61
CA ASN A 1190 8.01 -39.85 104.06
C ASN A 1190 7.77 -39.98 105.59
N ILE A 1191 8.35 -39.10 106.42
CA ILE A 1191 8.09 -38.98 107.87
C ILE A 1191 6.91 -38.05 108.12
N GLU A 1192 6.77 -36.99 107.33
CA GLU A 1192 5.74 -35.96 107.43
C GLU A 1192 4.35 -36.44 106.97
N ASP A 1193 4.29 -37.25 105.91
CA ASP A 1193 3.07 -37.84 105.35
C ASP A 1193 2.38 -38.84 106.31
N LYS A 1194 3.02 -39.17 107.45
CA LYS A 1194 2.41 -39.97 108.53
C LYS A 1194 1.55 -39.07 109.43
N PRO A 1195 0.24 -39.34 109.59
CA PRO A 1195 -0.64 -38.50 110.40
C PRO A 1195 -0.18 -38.47 111.87
N GLN A 1196 0.44 -37.37 112.30
CA GLN A 1196 0.86 -37.19 113.69
C GLN A 1196 -0.36 -36.97 114.61
N ALA A 1197 -0.68 -37.99 115.39
CA ALA A 1197 -1.49 -37.85 116.58
C ALA A 1197 -0.68 -37.17 117.70
N VAL A 1198 -0.74 -35.84 117.84
CA VAL A 1198 -0.22 -35.15 119.04
C VAL A 1198 -1.21 -34.11 119.58
N THR A 1199 -1.78 -34.44 120.73
CA THR A 1199 -2.38 -33.50 121.68
C THR A 1199 -1.27 -32.94 122.55
N PHE A 1200 -1.15 -31.63 122.76
CA PHE A 1200 -0.76 -31.02 124.05
C PHE A 1200 -1.11 -29.52 124.17
N TYR A 1201 -1.19 -29.08 125.42
CA TYR A 1201 -1.93 -27.95 126.01
C TYR A 1201 -1.28 -26.56 125.92
N GLN A 1202 -2.16 -25.53 125.85
CA GLN A 1202 -2.09 -24.16 126.41
C GLN A 1202 -0.80 -23.32 126.33
N HIS A 1203 -0.87 -22.17 125.64
CA HIS A 1203 -1.12 -20.89 126.32
C HIS A 1203 -1.84 -19.85 125.45
#